data_AF-A0A2C9VU36-F1
#
_entry.id   AF-A0A2C9VU36-F1
#
_cell.length_a   1.000
_cell.length_b   1.000
_cell.length_c   1.000
_cell.angle_alpha   90.00
_cell.angle_beta   90.00
_cell.angle_gamma   90.00
#
_symmetry.space_group_name_H-M   'P 1'
#
loop_
_entity.id
_entity.type
_entity.pdbx_description
1 polymer ?
#
loop_
_entity_poly.entity_id
_entity_poly.type
_entity_poly.pdbx_seq_one_letter_code
_entity_poly.pdbx_strand_id
1 'polypeptide(L)'
;MSLFCNYCLLFFTYLALSVTPSFAQNGTASCPLDFGVLRKLIADSKSTSISGSQECQYARQGLRLVQSYYLQRSNSFLPPLDSAEACWRAYQDIVNDLRPNFDIRSSCGFNTSWISQGCMDITTRSQYEAQVPNSSFRDVVSNCNQSLENNSPCAACTASLSRQQALYLTGKSVGNLSDCQAYPSIYAAAFANRYGPTDRGTAKCLFLLDFIPKKSGSKKRKLLILLISILGVGLLIIIGGCWFLRLRYEGLRRKKKRDRIGRGVEMNLSAGLESISGSTTLVEYKIDEIKKATRNFSRDNIIGRGGYGNVYKGELPDGSQVAMKRFKNMSAAGDASFIHELEVIASVRHVNLVALRGYCTATTPFEGHQRIIVCDLMKNGSLHDHLFGSQKEKLSWPVRQKIALGTARGLAYLHYGAQPGIIHRDIKASNILLDERFEAKVADFGLAKFTPEGATHLSTRVAGTMGYVAPEYALYGQLTERSDVYSFGVVLLELLSGKKALIVSEESQPALVTDWAWSLVRKGKALEVIEDGIPELGPQDILEKYVLIAVLCSHPQLYARPTMDQVVKMLETEESIPTIPERPIPLVAQLDDIERSASSSWSGQLSSPAGYRTYMLENDHPSSHQARSSSGHMEARFSSDSRPVELL
;
A
#
# COMPACT_ATOMS: atom_id res chain seq x y z
N MET A 1 81.68 -0.99 12.05
CA MET A 1 82.00 -1.89 10.92
C MET A 1 81.04 -1.54 9.79
N SER A 2 81.59 -0.95 8.74
CA SER A 2 81.03 -0.74 7.40
C SER A 2 79.82 0.19 7.16
N LEU A 3 80.20 1.41 6.77
CA LEU A 3 79.82 2.13 5.55
C LEU A 3 78.57 3.05 5.49
N PHE A 4 78.91 4.35 5.61
CA PHE A 4 78.65 5.46 4.67
C PHE A 4 77.38 6.33 4.75
N CYS A 5 77.64 7.51 5.33
CA CYS A 5 77.48 8.87 4.76
C CYS A 5 76.17 9.65 4.92
N ASN A 6 76.25 10.61 5.83
CA ASN A 6 75.51 11.87 5.93
C ASN A 6 75.84 12.84 4.77
N TYR A 7 74.90 13.72 4.40
CA TYR A 7 74.96 15.19 4.61
C TYR A 7 73.76 15.91 3.91
N CYS A 8 72.99 16.64 4.70
CA CYS A 8 72.59 18.06 4.57
C CYS A 8 71.87 18.71 3.35
N LEU A 9 70.90 19.56 3.73
CA LEU A 9 70.56 20.93 3.26
C LEU A 9 69.75 21.18 1.96
N LEU A 10 68.51 21.67 2.17
CA LEU A 10 67.93 22.99 1.80
C LEU A 10 68.52 23.84 0.63
N PHE A 11 67.60 24.65 0.06
CA PHE A 11 67.76 25.94 -0.68
C PHE A 11 67.86 25.91 -2.22
N PHE A 12 66.80 26.34 -2.94
CA PHE A 12 66.66 27.72 -3.47
C PHE A 12 65.40 27.91 -4.35
N THR A 13 64.72 29.04 -4.09
CA THR A 13 63.70 29.75 -4.88
C THR A 13 64.27 30.47 -6.12
N TYR A 14 63.37 30.99 -6.99
CA TYR A 14 63.57 31.83 -8.20
C TYR A 14 63.82 31.05 -9.51
N LEU A 15 63.14 31.30 -10.63
CA LEU A 15 62.80 32.59 -11.26
C LEU A 15 61.51 32.49 -12.13
N ALA A 16 60.65 33.51 -12.05
CA ALA A 16 59.72 33.92 -13.11
C ALA A 16 60.54 34.52 -14.30
N LEU A 17 60.14 34.54 -15.58
CA LEU A 17 59.13 35.38 -16.21
C LEU A 17 59.25 35.22 -17.74
N SER A 18 58.11 35.27 -18.43
CA SER A 18 57.87 35.81 -19.78
C SER A 18 58.75 35.36 -20.97
N VAL A 19 58.14 34.66 -21.93
CA VAL A 19 57.92 35.17 -23.31
C VAL A 19 56.70 34.42 -23.89
N THR A 20 55.60 35.15 -24.13
CA THR A 20 54.60 34.74 -25.13
C THR A 20 55.15 35.01 -26.53
N PRO A 21 54.99 34.08 -27.47
CA PRO A 21 54.59 34.45 -28.81
C PRO A 21 53.16 33.97 -29.02
N SER A 22 52.29 34.95 -29.20
CA SER A 22 50.94 34.82 -29.70
C SER A 22 50.95 34.00 -31.00
N PHE A 23 50.64 32.72 -30.91
CA PHE A 23 50.10 31.99 -32.05
C PHE A 23 48.58 31.99 -31.91
N ALA A 24 47.96 32.90 -32.65
CA ALA A 24 46.58 32.77 -33.05
C ALA A 24 46.43 31.48 -33.85
N GLN A 25 46.17 30.38 -33.16
CA GLN A 25 45.55 29.22 -33.76
C GLN A 25 44.07 29.29 -33.41
N ASN A 26 43.22 29.26 -34.45
CA ASN A 26 41.78 29.04 -34.35
C ASN A 26 41.53 27.80 -33.48
N GLY A 27 41.42 28.02 -32.17
CA GLY A 27 41.26 26.96 -31.19
C GLY A 27 39.84 26.44 -31.29
N THR A 28 39.64 25.34 -32.00
CA THR A 28 38.43 24.55 -31.82
C THR A 28 38.41 24.11 -30.36
N ALA A 29 37.51 24.70 -29.55
CA ALA A 29 37.42 24.39 -28.12
C ALA A 29 37.25 22.87 -27.93
N SER A 30 38.10 22.28 -27.09
CA SER A 30 38.03 20.84 -26.79
C SER A 30 36.78 20.51 -25.97
N CYS A 31 36.16 19.36 -26.21
CA CYS A 31 35.01 18.94 -25.43
C CYS A 31 35.38 18.65 -23.96
N PRO A 32 34.74 19.30 -22.97
CA PRO A 32 35.00 19.00 -21.56
C PRO A 32 34.18 17.81 -21.01
N LEU A 33 33.24 17.25 -21.77
CA LEU A 33 32.48 16.05 -21.40
C LEU A 33 33.30 14.77 -21.61
N ASP A 34 33.50 14.00 -20.54
CA ASP A 34 34.22 12.71 -20.60
C ASP A 34 33.28 11.56 -20.96
N PHE A 35 33.09 11.36 -22.27
CA PHE A 35 32.30 10.24 -22.78
C PHE A 35 32.98 8.87 -22.57
N GLY A 36 34.27 8.83 -22.18
CA GLY A 36 34.99 7.58 -21.86
C GLY A 36 34.37 6.79 -20.71
N VAL A 37 33.61 7.47 -19.84
CA VAL A 37 32.80 6.84 -18.80
C VAL A 37 31.74 5.88 -19.36
N LEU A 38 31.05 6.27 -20.43
CA LEU A 38 30.08 5.39 -21.11
C LEU A 38 30.79 4.18 -21.72
N ARG A 39 31.95 4.39 -22.34
CA ARG A 39 32.77 3.31 -22.94
C ARG A 39 33.14 2.25 -21.90
N LYS A 40 33.51 2.65 -20.69
CA LYS A 40 33.84 1.70 -19.59
C LYS A 40 32.62 0.90 -19.16
N LEU A 41 31.48 1.55 -18.93
CA LEU A 41 30.24 0.88 -18.53
C LEU A 41 29.76 -0.13 -19.57
N ILE A 42 29.89 0.21 -20.85
CA ILE A 42 29.50 -0.66 -21.97
C ILE A 42 30.47 -1.83 -22.13
N ALA A 43 31.79 -1.59 -22.05
CA ALA A 43 32.81 -2.63 -22.20
C ALA A 43 32.65 -3.78 -21.20
N ASP A 44 32.27 -3.44 -19.96
CA ASP A 44 32.07 -4.39 -18.86
C ASP A 44 30.73 -5.14 -18.94
N SER A 45 29.90 -4.89 -19.97
CA SER A 45 28.54 -5.42 -20.09
C SER A 45 28.29 -6.33 -21.31
N LYS A 46 27.50 -7.41 -21.16
CA LYS A 46 27.01 -8.21 -22.29
C LYS A 46 26.03 -7.36 -23.09
N SER A 47 26.35 -7.10 -24.35
CA SER A 47 25.51 -6.34 -25.28
C SER A 47 24.09 -6.91 -25.31
N THR A 48 23.11 -6.11 -24.88
CA THR A 48 21.70 -6.28 -25.19
C THR A 48 21.42 -5.67 -26.57
N SER A 49 20.66 -6.37 -27.41
CA SER A 49 20.33 -5.87 -28.74
C SER A 49 19.40 -4.67 -28.64
N ILE A 50 19.92 -3.48 -28.94
CA ILE A 50 19.13 -2.24 -29.02
C ILE A 50 18.28 -2.28 -30.30
N SER A 51 16.98 -2.04 -30.19
CA SER A 51 16.04 -1.90 -31.30
C SER A 51 15.99 -0.44 -31.81
N GLY A 52 15.72 -0.24 -33.10
CA GLY A 52 15.92 1.06 -33.78
C GLY A 52 15.10 2.25 -33.26
N SER A 53 13.93 2.06 -32.62
CA SER A 53 13.13 3.17 -32.08
C SER A 53 13.62 3.67 -30.71
N GLN A 54 14.54 2.96 -30.07
CA GLN A 54 15.07 3.28 -28.73
C GLN A 54 16.44 3.98 -28.78
N GLU A 55 17.11 4.04 -29.93
CA GLU A 55 18.49 4.51 -30.06
C GLU A 55 18.65 5.98 -29.66
N CYS A 56 17.72 6.85 -30.07
CA CYS A 56 17.72 8.26 -29.68
C CYS A 56 17.45 8.48 -28.19
N GLN A 57 16.64 7.60 -27.57
CA GLN A 57 16.41 7.63 -26.13
C GLN A 57 17.69 7.24 -25.38
N TYR A 58 18.36 6.17 -25.79
CA TYR A 58 19.64 5.76 -25.21
C TYR A 58 20.73 6.81 -25.39
N ALA A 59 20.79 7.46 -26.56
CA ALA A 59 21.73 8.56 -26.81
C ALA A 59 21.45 9.75 -25.88
N ARG A 60 20.18 10.12 -25.71
CA ARG A 60 19.81 11.21 -24.79
C ARG A 60 20.14 10.86 -23.34
N GLN A 61 19.87 9.64 -22.89
CA GLN A 61 20.16 9.23 -21.52
C GLN A 61 21.65 9.06 -21.24
N GLY A 62 22.41 8.55 -22.22
CA GLY A 62 23.88 8.49 -22.16
C GLY A 62 24.49 9.87 -21.98
N LEU A 63 24.01 10.86 -22.73
CA LEU A 63 24.43 12.24 -22.55
C LEU A 63 24.11 12.78 -21.15
N ARG A 64 22.91 12.50 -20.60
CA ARG A 64 22.53 12.92 -19.23
C ARG A 64 23.43 12.32 -18.16
N LEU A 65 23.82 11.06 -18.30
CA LEU A 65 24.78 10.42 -17.39
C LEU A 65 26.14 11.14 -17.45
N VAL A 66 26.63 11.44 -18.65
CA VAL A 66 27.91 12.16 -18.83
C VAL A 66 27.83 13.59 -18.30
N GLN A 67 26.70 14.28 -18.49
CA GLN A 67 26.43 15.59 -17.88
C GLN A 67 26.44 15.52 -16.35
N SER A 68 25.90 14.44 -15.76
CA SER A 68 25.96 14.23 -14.31
C SER A 68 27.40 14.00 -13.82
N TYR A 69 28.17 13.21 -14.55
CA TYR A 69 29.59 13.01 -14.25
C TYR A 69 30.40 14.30 -14.42
N TYR A 70 30.08 15.12 -15.42
CA TYR A 70 30.67 16.44 -15.61
C TYR A 70 30.31 17.39 -14.46
N LEU A 71 29.03 17.48 -14.10
CA LEU A 71 28.52 18.28 -12.98
C LEU A 71 29.23 17.95 -11.67
N GLN A 72 29.45 16.66 -11.39
CA GLN A 72 30.16 16.21 -10.19
C GLN A 72 31.60 16.77 -10.09
N ARG A 73 32.25 17.08 -11.23
CA ARG A 73 33.66 17.51 -11.30
C ARG A 73 33.83 19.00 -11.55
N SER A 74 32.91 19.62 -12.29
CA SER A 74 33.01 21.01 -12.74
C SER A 74 32.04 21.96 -12.01
N ASN A 75 31.04 21.42 -11.31
CA ASN A 75 29.87 22.16 -10.83
C ASN A 75 29.06 22.82 -11.96
N SER A 76 29.22 22.38 -13.21
CA SER A 76 28.45 22.82 -14.37
C SER A 76 27.62 21.67 -14.95
N PHE A 77 26.34 21.92 -15.24
CA PHE A 77 25.45 20.94 -15.86
C PHE A 77 25.80 20.73 -17.34
N LEU A 78 26.29 21.76 -18.01
CA LEU A 78 26.44 21.81 -19.47
C LEU A 78 27.82 22.32 -19.89
N PRO A 79 28.37 21.83 -21.00
CA PRO A 79 29.61 22.33 -21.57
C PRO A 79 29.44 23.72 -22.20
N PRO A 80 30.49 24.55 -22.29
CA PRO A 80 30.48 25.83 -23.01
C PRO A 80 30.01 25.71 -24.47
N LEU A 81 29.30 26.72 -24.98
CA LEU A 81 28.67 26.70 -26.31
C LEU A 81 29.69 26.55 -27.46
N ASP A 82 30.87 27.13 -27.32
CA ASP A 82 31.99 27.02 -28.26
C ASP A 82 32.57 25.59 -28.36
N SER A 83 32.38 24.76 -27.33
CA SER A 83 32.79 23.35 -27.31
C SER A 83 31.73 22.37 -27.82
N ALA A 84 30.52 22.85 -28.16
CA ALA A 84 29.39 22.01 -28.52
C ALA A 84 29.68 21.05 -29.68
N GLU A 85 30.28 21.54 -30.77
CA GLU A 85 30.63 20.72 -31.94
C GLU A 85 31.68 19.65 -31.59
N ALA A 86 32.70 20.01 -30.79
CA ALA A 86 33.69 19.05 -30.33
C ALA A 86 33.07 17.96 -29.46
N CYS A 87 32.08 18.31 -28.63
CA CYS A 87 31.37 17.32 -27.81
C CYS A 87 30.49 16.38 -28.60
N TRP A 88 29.83 16.85 -29.65
CA TRP A 88 29.10 15.96 -30.54
C TRP A 88 30.01 14.99 -31.28
N ARG A 89 31.19 15.44 -31.73
CA ARG A 89 32.18 14.55 -32.34
C ARG A 89 32.66 13.49 -31.36
N ALA A 90 33.06 13.90 -30.15
CA ALA A 90 33.48 12.97 -29.11
C ALA A 90 32.38 11.96 -28.75
N TYR A 91 31.11 12.37 -28.77
CA TYR A 91 30.01 11.45 -28.50
C TYR A 91 29.77 10.49 -29.68
N GLN A 92 29.76 11.01 -30.91
CA GLN A 92 29.58 10.25 -32.13
C GLN A 92 30.66 9.18 -32.29
N ASP A 93 31.92 9.45 -31.91
CA ASP A 93 33.01 8.48 -31.96
C ASP A 93 32.74 7.23 -31.12
N ILE A 94 32.15 7.38 -29.93
CA ILE A 94 31.79 6.23 -29.08
C ILE A 94 30.60 5.48 -29.64
N VAL A 95 29.62 6.19 -30.21
CA VAL A 95 28.44 5.56 -30.79
C VAL A 95 28.79 4.80 -32.07
N ASN A 96 29.71 5.32 -32.89
CA ASN A 96 30.23 4.65 -34.08
C ASN A 96 30.86 3.29 -33.75
N ASP A 97 31.58 3.18 -32.62
CA ASP A 97 32.16 1.92 -32.14
C ASP A 97 31.10 0.85 -31.81
N LEU A 98 29.87 1.26 -31.49
CA LEU A 98 28.78 0.40 -31.03
C LEU A 98 27.73 0.11 -32.12
N ARG A 99 27.50 1.10 -32.98
CA ARG A 99 26.49 1.12 -34.03
C ARG A 99 27.06 1.84 -35.25
N PRO A 100 27.81 1.14 -36.12
CA PRO A 100 28.20 1.68 -37.40
C PRO A 100 26.93 2.03 -38.20
N ASN A 101 26.88 3.24 -38.78
CA ASN A 101 25.77 3.81 -39.56
C ASN A 101 24.62 4.49 -38.77
N PHE A 102 24.78 4.74 -37.46
CA PHE A 102 23.85 5.58 -36.71
C PHE A 102 24.47 6.94 -36.39
N ASP A 103 24.03 8.00 -37.08
CA ASP A 103 24.42 9.37 -36.79
C ASP A 103 23.44 9.98 -35.78
N ILE A 104 23.93 10.31 -34.58
CA ILE A 104 23.09 10.71 -33.44
C ILE A 104 22.29 11.97 -33.77
N ARG A 105 22.92 12.95 -34.43
CA ARG A 105 22.31 14.27 -34.64
C ARG A 105 21.23 14.22 -35.71
N SER A 106 21.55 13.68 -36.87
CA SER A 106 20.61 13.59 -38.00
C SER A 106 19.48 12.59 -37.72
N SER A 107 19.79 11.45 -37.10
CA SER A 107 18.78 10.41 -36.81
C SER A 107 17.80 10.83 -35.70
N CYS A 108 18.27 11.62 -34.72
CA CYS A 108 17.44 12.05 -33.58
C CYS A 108 16.93 13.49 -33.67
N GLY A 109 17.31 14.22 -34.71
CA GLY A 109 16.96 15.63 -34.88
C GLY A 109 17.56 16.54 -33.80
N PHE A 110 18.78 16.25 -33.34
CA PHE A 110 19.46 17.06 -32.31
C PHE A 110 20.25 18.21 -32.94
N ASN A 111 20.01 19.43 -32.45
CA ASN A 111 20.82 20.59 -32.85
C ASN A 111 22.14 20.62 -32.05
N THR A 112 23.22 21.05 -32.71
CA THR A 112 24.55 21.21 -32.10
C THR A 112 24.48 22.04 -30.83
N SER A 113 23.77 23.18 -30.82
CA SER A 113 23.77 24.09 -29.66
C SER A 113 23.08 23.53 -28.42
N TRP A 114 22.18 22.55 -28.57
CA TRP A 114 21.34 22.06 -27.48
C TRP A 114 22.12 21.32 -26.40
N ILE A 115 23.31 20.78 -26.72
CA ILE A 115 24.19 20.14 -25.74
C ILE A 115 24.70 21.13 -24.68
N SER A 116 24.73 22.43 -25.01
CA SER A 116 25.23 23.52 -24.18
C SER A 116 24.14 24.46 -23.67
N GLN A 117 22.88 24.26 -24.07
CA GLN A 117 21.75 25.11 -23.70
C GLN A 117 20.86 24.41 -22.67
N GLY A 118 20.59 25.12 -21.58
CA GLY A 118 19.91 24.58 -20.40
C GLY A 118 18.48 25.04 -20.23
N CYS A 119 17.77 24.34 -19.36
CA CYS A 119 16.46 24.79 -18.87
C CYS A 119 16.63 26.04 -17.99
N MET A 120 15.77 27.05 -18.17
CA MET A 120 15.70 28.24 -17.30
C MET A 120 17.07 28.96 -17.12
N ASP A 121 17.91 28.92 -18.15
CA ASP A 121 19.30 29.43 -18.13
C ASP A 121 20.18 28.84 -17.01
N ILE A 122 19.77 27.72 -16.43
CA ILE A 122 20.53 27.00 -15.41
C ILE A 122 21.65 26.22 -16.09
N THR A 123 22.88 26.66 -15.89
CA THR A 123 24.09 26.01 -16.41
C THR A 123 25.01 25.53 -15.29
N THR A 124 24.85 26.02 -14.06
CA THR A 124 25.69 25.66 -12.91
C THR A 124 24.91 25.06 -11.75
N ARG A 125 25.63 24.36 -10.87
CA ARG A 125 25.13 23.84 -9.60
C ARG A 125 24.56 24.94 -8.72
N SER A 126 25.24 26.07 -8.59
CA SER A 126 24.81 27.16 -7.71
C SER A 126 23.50 27.79 -8.17
N GLN A 127 23.31 27.94 -9.49
CA GLN A 127 22.05 28.39 -10.07
C GLN A 127 20.91 27.41 -9.79
N TYR A 128 21.18 26.11 -9.91
CA TYR A 128 20.21 25.07 -9.59
C TYR A 128 19.82 25.06 -8.10
N GLU A 129 20.82 25.17 -7.22
CA GLU A 129 20.62 25.22 -5.77
C GLU A 129 19.93 26.51 -5.30
N ALA A 130 20.05 27.61 -6.06
CA ALA A 130 19.29 28.82 -5.79
C ALA A 130 17.79 28.69 -6.11
N GLN A 131 17.41 27.79 -7.03
CA GLN A 131 16.01 27.61 -7.46
C GLN A 131 15.24 26.59 -6.61
N VAL A 132 15.94 25.72 -5.89
CA VAL A 132 15.33 24.61 -5.15
C VAL A 132 15.53 24.80 -3.64
N PRO A 133 14.47 24.75 -2.81
CA PRO A 133 14.61 24.88 -1.37
C PRO A 133 15.41 23.75 -0.71
N ASN A 134 16.15 24.07 0.36
CA ASN A 134 16.91 23.11 1.17
C ASN A 134 16.09 21.94 1.74
N SER A 135 14.78 22.10 1.92
CA SER A 135 13.87 21.00 2.32
C SER A 135 13.75 19.94 1.22
N SER A 136 13.62 20.36 -0.04
CA SER A 136 13.56 19.46 -1.20
C SER A 136 14.86 18.70 -1.39
N PHE A 137 16.01 19.36 -1.19
CA PHE A 137 17.30 18.69 -1.24
C PHE A 137 17.45 17.61 -0.17
N ARG A 138 16.98 17.86 1.07
CA ARG A 138 16.99 16.86 2.14
C ARG A 138 16.09 15.67 1.81
N ASP A 139 14.91 15.91 1.24
CA ASP A 139 14.01 14.84 0.79
C ASP A 139 14.68 13.95 -0.27
N VAL A 140 15.29 14.56 -1.30
CA VAL A 140 16.02 13.83 -2.35
C VAL A 140 17.20 13.04 -1.76
N VAL A 141 18.03 13.64 -0.92
CA VAL A 141 19.17 12.93 -0.29
C VAL A 141 18.68 11.76 0.57
N SER A 142 17.60 11.93 1.33
CA SER A 142 17.06 10.86 2.19
C SER A 142 16.60 9.63 1.40
N ASN A 143 16.07 9.83 0.20
CA ASN A 143 15.56 8.76 -0.65
C ASN A 143 16.63 8.18 -1.59
N CYS A 144 17.57 9.02 -2.06
CA CYS A 144 18.54 8.66 -3.09
C CYS A 144 19.93 8.26 -2.55
N ASN A 145 20.27 8.54 -1.29
CA ASN A 145 21.60 8.23 -0.72
C ASN A 145 21.76 6.75 -0.29
N GLN A 146 21.46 5.84 -1.21
CA GLN A 146 21.53 4.38 -1.01
C GLN A 146 21.73 3.67 -2.35
N SER A 147 21.92 2.34 -2.34
CA SER A 147 22.04 1.59 -3.61
C SER A 147 20.69 1.61 -4.32
N LEU A 148 20.71 1.99 -5.61
CA LEU A 148 19.52 2.07 -6.46
C LEU A 148 19.39 0.84 -7.38
N GLU A 149 20.16 -0.23 -7.16
CA GLU A 149 20.05 -1.47 -7.94
C GLU A 149 18.70 -2.17 -7.76
N ASN A 150 18.07 -2.01 -6.58
CA ASN A 150 16.77 -2.58 -6.26
C ASN A 150 15.63 -1.63 -6.65
N ASN A 151 14.51 -2.19 -7.12
CA ASN A 151 13.36 -1.40 -7.60
C ASN A 151 12.73 -0.49 -6.53
N SER A 152 12.74 -0.88 -5.25
CA SER A 152 12.09 -0.10 -4.18
C SER A 152 12.86 1.20 -3.81
N PRO A 153 14.18 1.17 -3.52
CA PRO A 153 14.98 2.40 -3.38
C PRO A 153 14.94 3.31 -4.61
N CYS A 154 14.97 2.72 -5.80
CA CYS A 154 14.87 3.46 -7.04
C CYS A 154 13.52 4.20 -7.19
N ALA A 155 12.41 3.54 -6.87
CA ALA A 155 11.08 4.14 -6.91
C ALA A 155 10.93 5.32 -5.92
N ALA A 156 11.44 5.17 -4.69
CA ALA A 156 11.41 6.26 -3.70
C ALA A 156 12.25 7.46 -4.16
N CYS A 157 13.45 7.20 -4.67
CA CYS A 157 14.33 8.25 -5.19
C CYS A 157 13.68 8.99 -6.37
N THR A 158 13.21 8.27 -7.41
CA THR A 158 12.57 8.87 -8.59
C THR A 158 11.27 9.63 -8.28
N ALA A 159 10.49 9.18 -7.29
CA ALA A 159 9.31 9.90 -6.82
C ALA A 159 9.66 11.26 -6.19
N SER A 160 10.71 11.31 -5.35
CA SER A 160 11.19 12.57 -4.76
C SER A 160 11.69 13.56 -5.82
N LEU A 161 12.39 13.05 -6.84
CA LEU A 161 12.88 13.85 -7.98
C LEU A 161 11.74 14.40 -8.83
N SER A 162 10.71 13.60 -9.09
CA SER A 162 9.52 14.01 -9.86
C SER A 162 8.76 15.12 -9.14
N ARG A 163 8.66 15.05 -7.81
CA ARG A 163 8.07 16.09 -6.98
C ARG A 163 8.88 17.39 -7.04
N GLN A 164 10.20 17.30 -6.91
CA GLN A 164 11.10 18.46 -7.02
C GLN A 164 11.01 19.12 -8.40
N GLN A 165 10.93 18.31 -9.46
CA GLN A 165 10.74 18.80 -10.83
C GLN A 165 9.44 19.58 -10.97
N ALA A 166 8.31 18.99 -10.57
CA ALA A 166 6.98 19.56 -10.77
C ALA A 166 6.79 20.91 -10.05
N LEU A 167 7.49 21.12 -8.94
CA LEU A 167 7.35 22.32 -8.12
C LEU A 167 8.30 23.46 -8.52
N TYR A 168 9.53 23.15 -8.94
CA TYR A 168 10.59 24.18 -9.06
C TYR A 168 11.18 24.33 -10.47
N LEU A 169 10.91 23.40 -11.39
CA LEU A 169 11.57 23.32 -12.69
C LEU A 169 10.54 23.17 -13.82
N THR A 170 9.64 24.15 -13.96
CA THR A 170 8.53 24.16 -14.93
C THR A 170 8.87 24.87 -16.26
N GLY A 171 10.15 25.09 -16.54
CA GLY A 171 10.61 25.76 -17.75
C GLY A 171 10.32 24.99 -19.05
N LYS A 172 10.44 25.68 -20.19
CA LYS A 172 10.30 25.08 -21.52
C LYS A 172 11.57 24.28 -21.88
N SER A 173 11.39 23.14 -22.54
CA SER A 173 12.50 22.35 -23.08
C SER A 173 13.22 23.07 -24.22
N VAL A 174 14.54 22.89 -24.30
CA VAL A 174 15.36 23.31 -25.43
C VAL A 174 15.42 22.16 -26.42
N GLY A 175 14.51 22.19 -27.41
CA GLY A 175 14.35 21.10 -28.36
C GLY A 175 13.92 19.79 -27.70
N ASN A 176 14.39 18.67 -28.24
CA ASN A 176 14.11 17.32 -27.72
C ASN A 176 15.29 16.70 -26.92
N LEU A 177 16.37 17.48 -26.70
CA LEU A 177 17.59 17.02 -26.02
C LEU A 177 17.65 17.45 -24.56
N SER A 178 17.50 18.75 -24.29
CA SER A 178 17.68 19.36 -22.97
C SER A 178 16.32 19.81 -22.42
N ASP A 179 15.83 19.11 -21.40
CA ASP A 179 14.58 19.43 -20.71
C ASP A 179 14.80 19.66 -19.21
N CYS A 180 13.88 20.40 -18.59
CA CYS A 180 13.90 20.66 -17.14
C CYS A 180 13.71 19.37 -16.31
N GLN A 181 13.20 18.31 -16.94
CA GLN A 181 12.94 17.01 -16.30
C GLN A 181 14.24 16.25 -15.98
N ALA A 182 15.30 16.49 -16.76
CA ALA A 182 16.57 15.81 -16.58
C ALA A 182 17.37 16.31 -15.37
N TYR A 183 17.25 17.59 -15.01
CA TYR A 183 18.12 18.26 -14.04
C TYR A 183 18.09 17.63 -12.64
N PRO A 184 16.92 17.26 -12.07
CA PRO A 184 16.87 16.54 -10.80
C PRO A 184 17.66 15.23 -10.82
N SER A 185 17.51 14.42 -11.87
CA SER A 185 18.22 13.14 -12.00
C SER A 185 19.73 13.32 -12.20
N ILE A 186 20.13 14.33 -13.00
CA ILE A 186 21.55 14.69 -13.20
C ILE A 186 22.18 15.14 -11.87
N TYR A 187 21.50 16.01 -11.12
CA TYR A 187 21.98 16.48 -9.81
C TYR A 187 22.02 15.36 -8.77
N ALA A 188 20.97 14.55 -8.71
CA ALA A 188 20.86 13.48 -7.72
C ALA A 188 21.93 12.40 -7.91
N ALA A 189 22.20 11.99 -9.16
CA ALA A 189 23.29 11.07 -9.44
C ALA A 189 24.67 11.66 -9.09
N ALA A 190 24.88 12.97 -9.27
CA ALA A 190 26.15 13.63 -8.99
C ALA A 190 26.42 13.84 -7.49
N PHE A 191 25.39 14.25 -6.73
CA PHE A 191 25.57 14.76 -5.36
C PHE A 191 24.65 14.14 -4.29
N ALA A 192 23.47 13.63 -4.65
CA ALA A 192 22.57 13.03 -3.66
C ALA A 192 22.82 11.53 -3.45
N ASN A 193 23.28 10.83 -4.47
CA ASN A 193 23.63 9.41 -4.42
C ASN A 193 25.13 9.23 -4.17
N ARG A 194 25.50 8.59 -3.05
CA ARG A 194 26.91 8.33 -2.70
C ARG A 194 27.70 7.47 -3.68
N TYR A 195 27.05 6.68 -4.53
CA TYR A 195 27.73 5.81 -5.49
C TYR A 195 28.04 6.52 -6.81
N GLY A 196 27.42 7.67 -7.06
CA GLY A 196 27.68 8.50 -8.22
C GLY A 196 27.00 8.03 -9.51
N PRO A 197 27.14 8.79 -10.62
CA PRO A 197 26.47 8.50 -11.88
C PRO A 197 27.04 7.28 -12.62
N THR A 198 28.22 6.82 -12.24
CA THR A 198 28.91 5.67 -12.86
C THR A 198 28.59 4.34 -12.17
N ASP A 199 27.87 4.37 -11.06
CA ASP A 199 27.31 3.16 -10.47
C ASP A 199 26.21 2.58 -11.37
N ARG A 200 26.15 1.24 -11.47
CA ARG A 200 25.20 0.58 -12.38
C ARG A 200 23.76 0.70 -11.91
N GLY A 201 23.52 0.63 -10.60
CA GLY A 201 22.19 0.84 -10.03
C GLY A 201 21.72 2.26 -10.27
N THR A 202 22.59 3.25 -10.05
CA THR A 202 22.31 4.66 -10.32
C THR A 202 22.07 4.92 -11.82
N ALA A 203 22.92 4.37 -12.69
CA ALA A 203 22.79 4.51 -14.14
C ALA A 203 21.47 3.89 -14.67
N LYS A 204 21.10 2.72 -14.15
CA LYS A 204 19.83 2.06 -14.49
C LYS A 204 18.63 2.83 -13.95
N CYS A 205 18.68 3.25 -12.70
CA CYS A 205 17.55 3.90 -12.04
C CYS A 205 17.26 5.31 -12.59
N LEU A 206 18.30 6.15 -12.68
CA LEU A 206 18.13 7.59 -12.97
C LEU A 206 18.26 7.93 -14.45
N PHE A 207 18.92 7.07 -15.23
CA PHE A 207 19.13 7.27 -16.67
C PHE A 207 18.59 6.11 -17.53
N LEU A 208 17.97 5.09 -16.94
CA LEU A 208 17.42 3.94 -17.69
C LEU A 208 18.49 3.18 -18.52
N LEU A 209 19.75 3.19 -18.07
CA LEU A 209 20.88 2.51 -18.71
C LEU A 209 21.24 1.22 -17.97
N ASP A 210 20.91 0.05 -18.55
CA ASP A 210 21.16 -1.27 -17.93
C ASP A 210 22.43 -1.93 -18.49
N PHE A 211 23.42 -2.19 -17.62
CA PHE A 211 24.73 -2.76 -17.96
C PHE A 211 24.96 -4.14 -17.28
N ILE A 212 24.66 -5.24 -17.97
CA ILE A 212 24.76 -6.62 -17.43
C ILE A 212 26.22 -7.15 -17.48
N PRO A 213 26.88 -7.54 -16.39
CA PRO A 213 28.30 -7.94 -16.39
C PRO A 213 28.68 -9.10 -17.35
N LYS A 214 29.83 -8.98 -18.05
CA LYS A 214 30.47 -10.11 -18.77
C LYS A 214 31.18 -11.06 -17.80
N LYS A 215 30.90 -12.37 -17.87
CA LYS A 215 31.72 -13.40 -17.22
C LYS A 215 33.09 -13.46 -17.91
N SER A 216 34.16 -13.04 -17.24
CA SER A 216 35.53 -13.08 -17.74
C SER A 216 36.05 -14.52 -17.91
N GLY A 217 36.65 -14.82 -19.07
CA GLY A 217 37.19 -16.14 -19.38
C GLY A 217 38.42 -16.14 -20.31
N SER A 218 39.54 -16.62 -19.76
CA SER A 218 40.37 -17.71 -20.33
C SER A 218 41.16 -17.46 -21.63
N LYS A 219 42.47 -17.16 -21.50
CA LYS A 219 43.49 -17.75 -22.39
C LYS A 219 44.76 -18.27 -21.68
N LYS A 220 45.27 -17.63 -20.62
CA LYS A 220 46.40 -18.19 -19.83
C LYS A 220 46.02 -19.34 -18.87
N ARG A 221 44.72 -19.56 -18.65
CA ARG A 221 44.19 -20.58 -17.70
C ARG A 221 44.14 -21.99 -18.30
N LYS A 222 44.15 -22.16 -19.63
CA LYS A 222 43.99 -23.48 -20.28
C LYS A 222 45.21 -24.40 -20.09
N LEU A 223 46.41 -23.84 -20.02
CA LEU A 223 47.64 -24.63 -19.83
C LEU A 223 47.82 -25.11 -18.38
N LEU A 224 47.39 -24.30 -17.40
CA LEU A 224 47.44 -24.65 -15.98
C LEU A 224 46.31 -25.62 -15.55
N ILE A 225 45.14 -25.56 -16.20
CA ILE A 225 44.00 -26.46 -15.92
C ILE A 225 44.31 -27.91 -16.29
N LEU A 226 45.08 -28.15 -17.36
CA LEU A 226 45.39 -29.52 -17.77
C LEU A 226 46.19 -30.28 -16.70
N LEU A 227 47.14 -29.61 -16.04
CA LEU A 227 47.94 -30.20 -14.96
C LEU A 227 47.16 -30.35 -13.64
N ILE A 228 46.26 -29.41 -13.32
CA ILE A 228 45.42 -29.47 -12.10
C ILE A 228 44.25 -30.45 -12.27
N SER A 229 43.78 -30.70 -13.49
CA SER A 229 42.62 -31.55 -13.76
C SER A 229 42.86 -33.04 -13.42
N ILE A 230 44.09 -33.54 -13.55
CA ILE A 230 44.42 -34.93 -13.21
C ILE A 230 44.37 -35.14 -11.68
N LEU A 231 44.86 -34.17 -10.90
CA LEU A 231 44.76 -34.16 -9.43
C LEU A 231 43.33 -33.85 -8.94
N GLY A 232 42.59 -33.02 -9.67
CA GLY A 232 41.23 -32.62 -9.34
C GLY A 232 40.20 -33.73 -9.56
N VAL A 233 40.36 -34.59 -10.56
CA VAL A 233 39.44 -35.72 -10.81
C VAL A 233 39.50 -36.75 -9.69
N GLY A 234 40.69 -37.03 -9.14
CA GLY A 234 40.83 -37.90 -7.96
C GLY A 234 40.12 -37.34 -6.73
N LEU A 235 40.24 -36.03 -6.49
CA LEU A 235 39.57 -35.36 -5.37
C LEU A 235 38.04 -35.28 -5.56
N LEU A 236 37.56 -35.12 -6.79
CA LEU A 236 36.13 -35.07 -7.11
C LEU A 236 35.43 -36.43 -6.96
N ILE A 237 36.12 -37.55 -7.16
CA ILE A 237 35.55 -38.89 -6.91
C ILE A 237 35.38 -39.11 -5.39
N ILE A 238 36.35 -38.67 -4.58
CA ILE A 238 36.29 -38.76 -3.11
C ILE A 238 35.21 -37.82 -2.56
N ILE A 239 35.14 -36.58 -3.05
CA ILE A 239 34.09 -35.61 -2.70
C ILE A 239 32.72 -36.09 -3.18
N GLY A 240 32.63 -36.71 -4.36
CA GLY A 240 31.40 -37.30 -4.90
C GLY A 240 30.89 -38.48 -4.07
N GLY A 241 31.79 -39.37 -3.62
CA GLY A 241 31.47 -40.45 -2.69
C GLY A 241 31.01 -39.94 -1.33
N CYS A 242 31.73 -38.95 -0.77
CA CYS A 242 31.35 -38.31 0.49
C CYS A 242 30.03 -37.53 0.37
N TRP A 243 29.78 -36.87 -0.76
CA TRP A 243 28.55 -36.13 -1.04
C TRP A 243 27.36 -37.07 -1.26
N PHE A 244 27.55 -38.22 -1.91
CA PHE A 244 26.51 -39.24 -2.07
C PHE A 244 26.11 -39.87 -0.72
N LEU A 245 27.08 -40.16 0.16
CA LEU A 245 26.82 -40.61 1.52
C LEU A 245 26.15 -39.52 2.37
N ARG A 246 26.57 -38.26 2.21
CA ARG A 246 25.95 -37.10 2.87
C ARG A 246 24.54 -36.82 2.35
N LEU A 247 24.24 -37.06 1.08
CA LEU A 247 22.91 -36.95 0.48
C LEU A 247 21.97 -38.08 0.93
N ARG A 248 22.47 -39.31 1.10
CA ARG A 248 21.71 -40.41 1.71
C ARG A 248 21.39 -40.10 3.17
N TYR A 249 22.37 -39.59 3.93
CA TYR A 249 22.19 -39.16 5.32
C TYR A 249 21.25 -37.95 5.45
N GLU A 250 21.40 -36.95 4.59
CA GLU A 250 20.52 -35.77 4.54
C GLU A 250 19.13 -36.10 3.99
N GLY A 251 18.97 -37.09 3.10
CA GLY A 251 17.67 -37.55 2.62
C GLY A 251 16.84 -38.18 3.74
N LEU A 252 17.47 -39.01 4.58
CA LEU A 252 16.85 -39.56 5.80
C LEU A 252 16.56 -38.46 6.83
N ARG A 253 17.45 -37.46 6.97
CA ARG A 253 17.27 -36.30 7.86
C ARG A 253 16.21 -35.31 7.37
N ARG A 254 16.05 -35.13 6.04
CA ARG A 254 15.04 -34.28 5.40
C ARG A 254 13.65 -34.91 5.47
N LYS A 255 13.54 -36.25 5.38
CA LYS A 255 12.30 -36.99 5.72
C LYS A 255 11.91 -36.73 7.18
N LYS A 256 12.84 -36.94 8.13
CA LYS A 256 12.64 -36.63 9.56
C LYS A 256 12.34 -35.15 9.85
N LYS A 257 12.90 -34.19 9.09
CA LYS A 257 12.67 -32.74 9.25
C LYS A 257 11.31 -32.31 8.68
N ARG A 258 10.88 -32.87 7.55
CA ARG A 258 9.55 -32.67 6.96
C ARG A 258 8.45 -33.28 7.86
N ASP A 259 8.72 -34.44 8.45
CA ASP A 259 7.83 -35.06 9.44
C ASP A 259 7.83 -34.32 10.80
N ARG A 260 8.87 -33.57 11.14
CA ARG A 260 8.91 -32.69 12.34
C ARG A 260 8.19 -31.36 12.12
N ILE A 261 8.33 -30.75 10.94
CA ILE A 261 7.64 -29.51 10.59
C ILE A 261 6.13 -29.78 10.40
N GLY A 262 5.77 -30.89 9.75
CA GLY A 262 4.37 -31.34 9.67
C GLY A 262 3.75 -31.55 11.04
N ARG A 263 4.43 -32.29 11.95
CA ARG A 263 3.99 -32.46 13.34
C ARG A 263 3.89 -31.15 14.12
N GLY A 264 4.78 -30.19 13.91
CA GLY A 264 4.73 -28.89 14.59
C GLY A 264 3.54 -28.02 14.14
N VAL A 265 3.18 -28.05 12.86
CA VAL A 265 1.99 -27.36 12.33
C VAL A 265 0.71 -28.06 12.79
N GLU A 266 0.70 -29.39 12.78
CA GLU A 266 -0.43 -30.21 13.24
C GLU A 266 -0.67 -30.06 14.76
N MET A 267 0.38 -29.92 15.56
CA MET A 267 0.31 -29.58 16.99
C MET A 267 -0.25 -28.19 17.28
N ASN A 268 0.11 -27.17 16.48
CA ASN A 268 -0.42 -25.82 16.68
C ASN A 268 -1.90 -25.72 16.26
N LEU A 269 -2.28 -26.45 15.19
CA LEU A 269 -3.67 -26.59 14.78
C LEU A 269 -4.49 -27.35 15.82
N SER A 270 -3.97 -28.46 16.36
CA SER A 270 -4.66 -29.22 17.40
C SER A 270 -4.82 -28.42 18.69
N ALA A 271 -3.81 -27.66 19.11
CA ALA A 271 -3.93 -26.78 20.28
C ALA A 271 -4.97 -25.67 20.09
N GLY A 272 -5.04 -25.06 18.90
CA GLY A 272 -6.06 -24.07 18.58
C GLY A 272 -7.47 -24.68 18.56
N LEU A 273 -7.62 -25.88 18.01
CA LEU A 273 -8.91 -26.60 17.96
C LEU A 273 -9.36 -27.14 19.32
N GLU A 274 -8.44 -27.61 20.17
CA GLU A 274 -8.74 -28.05 21.54
C GLU A 274 -9.27 -26.89 22.39
N SER A 275 -8.70 -25.68 22.24
CA SER A 275 -9.21 -24.46 22.87
C SER A 275 -10.65 -24.14 22.45
N ILE A 276 -10.97 -24.30 21.15
CA ILE A 276 -12.30 -24.01 20.59
C ILE A 276 -13.31 -25.11 20.98
N SER A 277 -12.93 -26.39 20.89
CA SER A 277 -13.78 -27.54 21.19
C SER A 277 -14.10 -27.68 22.68
N GLY A 278 -13.25 -27.17 23.58
CA GLY A 278 -13.54 -27.13 25.01
C GLY A 278 -14.62 -26.10 25.40
N SER A 279 -14.88 -25.12 24.53
CA SER A 279 -15.78 -23.99 24.79
C SER A 279 -17.10 -24.05 24.00
N THR A 280 -17.19 -24.89 22.95
CA THR A 280 -18.31 -24.87 21.99
C THR A 280 -18.79 -26.28 21.59
N THR A 281 -20.10 -26.44 21.37
CA THR A 281 -20.73 -27.70 20.89
C THR A 281 -20.58 -27.87 19.37
N LEU A 282 -19.37 -27.68 18.83
CA LEU A 282 -19.13 -27.75 17.38
C LEU A 282 -19.01 -29.18 16.90
N VAL A 283 -19.61 -29.45 15.74
CA VAL A 283 -19.50 -30.77 15.09
C VAL A 283 -18.26 -30.81 14.20
N GLU A 284 -17.37 -31.75 14.45
CA GLU A 284 -16.29 -32.08 13.52
C GLU A 284 -16.81 -33.07 12.46
N TYR A 285 -16.87 -32.62 11.21
CA TYR A 285 -17.32 -33.42 10.07
C TYR A 285 -16.15 -34.17 9.44
N LYS A 286 -16.39 -35.42 9.04
CA LYS A 286 -15.41 -36.19 8.27
C LYS A 286 -15.39 -35.73 6.81
N ILE A 287 -14.22 -35.77 6.17
CA ILE A 287 -14.08 -35.36 4.76
C ILE A 287 -14.99 -36.15 3.82
N ASP A 288 -15.24 -37.43 4.11
CA ASP A 288 -16.11 -38.28 3.28
C ASP A 288 -17.58 -37.85 3.38
N GLU A 289 -18.03 -37.36 4.54
CA GLU A 289 -19.37 -36.79 4.73
C GLU A 289 -19.51 -35.50 3.91
N ILE A 290 -18.50 -34.63 3.98
CA ILE A 290 -18.45 -33.38 3.20
C ILE A 290 -18.45 -33.67 1.69
N LYS A 291 -17.67 -34.66 1.24
CA LYS A 291 -17.64 -35.09 -0.16
C LYS A 291 -19.00 -35.63 -0.59
N LYS A 292 -19.64 -36.47 0.23
CA LYS A 292 -20.98 -36.99 -0.07
C LYS A 292 -22.01 -35.85 -0.19
N ALA A 293 -22.02 -34.94 0.77
CA ALA A 293 -22.93 -33.79 0.82
C ALA A 293 -22.77 -32.84 -0.38
N THR A 294 -21.55 -32.69 -0.90
CA THR A 294 -21.22 -31.75 -2.00
C THR A 294 -21.13 -32.41 -3.37
N ARG A 295 -21.48 -33.70 -3.49
CA ARG A 295 -21.25 -34.50 -4.72
C ARG A 295 -19.81 -34.43 -5.20
N ASN A 296 -18.89 -34.69 -4.27
CA ASN A 296 -17.44 -34.61 -4.42
C ASN A 296 -16.95 -33.23 -4.87
N PHE A 297 -17.42 -32.17 -4.19
CA PHE A 297 -17.13 -30.77 -4.54
C PHE A 297 -17.47 -30.44 -6.00
N SER A 298 -18.64 -30.90 -6.47
CA SER A 298 -19.09 -30.63 -7.84
C SER A 298 -19.06 -29.12 -8.13
N ARG A 299 -18.67 -28.77 -9.36
CA ARG A 299 -18.66 -27.36 -9.81
C ARG A 299 -20.06 -26.74 -9.80
N ASP A 300 -21.09 -27.56 -10.00
CA ASP A 300 -22.50 -27.13 -10.00
C ASP A 300 -22.97 -26.70 -8.61
N ASN A 301 -22.27 -27.16 -7.56
CA ASN A 301 -22.58 -26.81 -6.17
C ASN A 301 -21.82 -25.57 -5.70
N ILE A 302 -21.00 -24.92 -6.55
CA ILE A 302 -20.27 -23.71 -6.14
C ILE A 302 -21.26 -22.53 -6.09
N ILE A 303 -21.43 -21.98 -4.89
CA ILE A 303 -22.27 -20.80 -4.64
C ILE A 303 -21.44 -19.53 -4.36
N GLY A 304 -20.13 -19.67 -4.14
CA GLY A 304 -19.24 -18.54 -3.94
C GLY A 304 -17.80 -18.86 -4.32
N ARG A 305 -17.09 -17.88 -4.89
CA ARG A 305 -15.67 -17.98 -5.24
C ARG A 305 -14.94 -16.76 -4.71
N GLY A 306 -13.92 -16.99 -3.87
CA GLY A 306 -13.10 -15.93 -3.30
C GLY A 306 -11.61 -16.26 -3.32
N GLY A 307 -10.80 -15.28 -2.89
CA GLY A 307 -9.35 -15.42 -2.73
C GLY A 307 -8.97 -16.46 -1.66
N TYR A 308 -9.81 -16.63 -0.64
CA TYR A 308 -9.58 -17.56 0.46
C TYR A 308 -10.07 -18.98 0.20
N GLY A 309 -10.95 -19.20 -0.79
CA GLY A 309 -11.63 -20.48 -0.92
C GLY A 309 -12.75 -20.50 -1.96
N ASN A 310 -13.36 -21.68 -2.10
CA ASN A 310 -14.65 -21.82 -2.77
C ASN A 310 -15.69 -22.19 -1.71
N VAL A 311 -16.91 -21.67 -1.86
CA VAL A 311 -18.06 -22.03 -1.04
C VAL A 311 -18.95 -22.96 -1.83
N TYR A 312 -19.26 -24.12 -1.26
CA TYR A 312 -20.10 -25.14 -1.87
C TYR A 312 -21.43 -25.24 -1.12
N LYS A 313 -22.54 -25.36 -1.85
CA LYS A 313 -23.79 -25.86 -1.33
C LYS A 313 -23.66 -27.36 -1.07
N GLY A 314 -24.12 -27.81 0.08
CA GLY A 314 -24.21 -29.22 0.43
C GLY A 314 -25.52 -29.54 1.14
N GLU A 315 -25.84 -30.84 1.18
CA GLU A 315 -26.97 -31.37 1.93
C GLU A 315 -26.45 -32.45 2.89
N LEU A 316 -26.66 -32.24 4.18
CA LEU A 316 -26.27 -33.18 5.23
C LEU A 316 -27.24 -34.39 5.26
N PRO A 317 -26.88 -35.51 5.92
CA PRO A 317 -27.73 -36.71 5.96
C PRO A 317 -29.12 -36.52 6.58
N ASP A 318 -29.28 -35.50 7.42
CA ASP A 318 -30.55 -35.09 8.04
C ASP A 318 -31.42 -34.23 7.10
N GLY A 319 -30.96 -33.95 5.88
CA GLY A 319 -31.63 -33.09 4.90
C GLY A 319 -31.32 -31.60 5.06
N SER A 320 -30.52 -31.22 6.05
CA SER A 320 -30.14 -29.82 6.28
C SER A 320 -29.25 -29.30 5.14
N GLN A 321 -29.65 -28.18 4.53
CA GLN A 321 -28.84 -27.50 3.52
C GLN A 321 -27.81 -26.58 4.17
N VAL A 322 -26.55 -26.72 3.76
CA VAL A 322 -25.42 -26.01 4.37
C VAL A 322 -24.52 -25.37 3.31
N ALA A 323 -23.80 -24.33 3.73
CA ALA A 323 -22.72 -23.70 2.98
C ALA A 323 -21.37 -24.19 3.53
N MET A 324 -20.50 -24.67 2.66
CA MET A 324 -19.21 -25.26 3.01
C MET A 324 -18.07 -24.45 2.38
N LYS A 325 -17.42 -23.60 3.17
CA LYS A 325 -16.28 -22.78 2.74
C LYS A 325 -15.00 -23.62 2.81
N ARG A 326 -14.52 -24.08 1.66
CA ARG A 326 -13.28 -24.85 1.52
C ARG A 326 -12.12 -23.92 1.23
N PHE A 327 -11.17 -23.85 2.15
CA PHE A 327 -10.03 -22.94 2.05
C PHE A 327 -9.00 -23.43 1.03
N LYS A 328 -8.45 -22.48 0.26
CA LYS A 328 -7.35 -22.71 -0.68
C LYS A 328 -6.05 -22.36 0.03
N ASN A 329 -5.17 -23.33 0.26
CA ASN A 329 -3.71 -23.22 0.39
C ASN A 329 -3.15 -24.33 1.29
N MET A 330 -2.17 -25.07 0.76
CA MET A 330 -1.39 -26.09 1.50
C MET A 330 -0.21 -25.45 2.27
N SER A 331 -0.38 -24.26 2.85
CA SER A 331 0.69 -23.53 3.54
C SER A 331 0.29 -23.18 4.97
N ALA A 332 1.30 -22.98 5.84
CA ALA A 332 1.08 -22.58 7.24
C ALA A 332 0.27 -21.27 7.39
N ALA A 333 0.36 -20.37 6.40
CA ALA A 333 -0.44 -19.13 6.40
C ALA A 333 -1.93 -19.40 6.12
N GLY A 334 -2.25 -20.42 5.30
CA GLY A 334 -3.63 -20.85 5.05
C GLY A 334 -4.27 -21.46 6.30
N ASP A 335 -3.53 -22.30 7.02
CA ASP A 335 -3.99 -22.87 8.29
C ASP A 335 -4.26 -21.78 9.34
N ALA A 336 -3.38 -20.77 9.46
CA ALA A 336 -3.60 -19.65 10.37
C ALA A 336 -4.88 -18.86 10.04
N SER A 337 -5.16 -18.62 8.75
CA SER A 337 -6.40 -17.94 8.34
C SER A 337 -7.67 -18.76 8.63
N PHE A 338 -7.59 -20.08 8.49
CA PHE A 338 -8.70 -20.98 8.82
C PHE A 338 -8.97 -21.00 10.33
N ILE A 339 -7.93 -21.18 11.15
CA ILE A 339 -8.06 -21.19 12.62
C ILE A 339 -8.66 -19.88 13.10
N HIS A 340 -8.13 -18.74 12.61
CA HIS A 340 -8.61 -17.42 13.00
C HIS A 340 -10.08 -17.20 12.63
N GLU A 341 -10.49 -17.54 11.41
CA GLU A 341 -11.90 -17.41 11.01
C GLU A 341 -12.80 -18.35 11.83
N LEU A 342 -12.37 -19.58 12.08
CA LEU A 342 -13.09 -20.55 12.90
C LEU A 342 -13.25 -20.07 14.35
N GLU A 343 -12.19 -19.52 14.94
CA GLU A 343 -12.20 -18.96 16.30
C GLU A 343 -13.19 -17.80 16.42
N VAL A 344 -13.15 -16.84 15.50
CA VAL A 344 -14.06 -15.69 15.51
C VAL A 344 -15.50 -16.14 15.34
N ILE A 345 -15.82 -16.94 14.31
CA ILE A 345 -17.20 -17.35 14.04
C ILE A 345 -17.75 -18.31 15.11
N ALA A 346 -16.90 -19.09 15.78
CA ALA A 346 -17.30 -19.93 16.92
C ALA A 346 -17.61 -19.11 18.18
N SER A 347 -16.97 -17.94 18.35
CA SER A 347 -17.16 -17.07 19.52
C SER A 347 -18.46 -16.23 19.48
N VAL A 348 -19.20 -16.25 18.36
CA VAL A 348 -20.37 -15.38 18.14
C VAL A 348 -21.64 -16.19 17.87
N ARG A 349 -22.74 -15.74 18.45
CA ARG A 349 -24.07 -16.30 18.17
C ARG A 349 -25.12 -15.20 18.23
N HIS A 350 -25.63 -14.81 17.07
CA HIS A 350 -26.63 -13.76 16.97
C HIS A 350 -27.54 -13.97 15.76
N VAL A 351 -28.81 -13.54 15.86
CA VAL A 351 -29.82 -13.75 14.81
C VAL A 351 -29.49 -13.08 13.48
N ASN A 352 -28.62 -12.06 13.48
CA ASN A 352 -28.15 -11.37 12.28
C ASN A 352 -26.70 -11.69 11.89
N LEU A 353 -26.13 -12.78 12.41
CA LEU A 353 -24.84 -13.30 11.98
C LEU A 353 -25.02 -14.71 11.40
N VAL A 354 -24.18 -15.10 10.45
CA VAL A 354 -24.18 -16.48 9.95
C VAL A 354 -23.76 -17.44 11.06
N ALA A 355 -24.58 -18.47 11.29
CA ALA A 355 -24.33 -19.48 12.32
C ALA A 355 -23.35 -20.55 11.82
N LEU A 356 -22.30 -20.79 12.61
CA LEU A 356 -21.40 -21.91 12.45
C LEU A 356 -22.10 -23.21 12.87
N ARG A 357 -22.04 -24.23 12.00
CA ARG A 357 -22.50 -25.60 12.31
C ARG A 357 -21.36 -26.51 12.75
N GLY A 358 -20.17 -26.28 12.21
CA GLY A 358 -19.01 -27.09 12.50
C GLY A 358 -17.89 -26.89 11.49
N TYR A 359 -16.93 -27.79 11.51
CA TYR A 359 -15.74 -27.69 10.68
C TYR A 359 -15.25 -29.06 10.22
N CYS A 360 -14.35 -29.09 9.26
CA CYS A 360 -13.62 -30.30 8.86
C CYS A 360 -12.13 -29.98 8.73
N THR A 361 -11.33 -30.76 9.43
CA THR A 361 -9.88 -30.81 9.30
C THR A 361 -9.44 -32.20 8.89
N ALA A 362 -8.96 -32.36 7.66
CA ALA A 362 -8.41 -33.62 7.18
C ALA A 362 -7.12 -33.39 6.39
N THR A 363 -6.29 -34.40 6.27
CA THR A 363 -5.15 -34.40 5.36
C THR A 363 -5.26 -35.64 4.48
N THR A 364 -5.53 -35.45 3.19
CA THR A 364 -5.63 -36.59 2.25
C THR A 364 -4.35 -36.74 1.45
N PRO A 365 -3.90 -37.97 1.13
CA PRO A 365 -2.64 -38.20 0.41
C PRO A 365 -2.53 -37.49 -0.95
N PHE A 366 -3.66 -37.31 -1.64
CA PHE A 366 -3.71 -36.78 -3.00
C PHE A 366 -4.24 -35.35 -3.09
N GLU A 367 -5.03 -34.88 -2.11
CA GLU A 367 -5.67 -33.55 -2.16
C GLU A 367 -5.10 -32.60 -1.10
N GLY A 368 -4.19 -33.08 -0.25
CA GLY A 368 -3.51 -32.29 0.78
C GLY A 368 -4.42 -31.93 1.95
N HIS A 369 -4.09 -30.82 2.62
CA HIS A 369 -4.86 -30.33 3.76
C HIS A 369 -6.24 -29.83 3.33
N GLN A 370 -7.28 -30.42 3.91
CA GLN A 370 -8.66 -29.99 3.82
C GLN A 370 -9.00 -29.22 5.08
N ARG A 371 -9.36 -27.95 4.89
CA ARG A 371 -9.83 -27.03 5.92
C ARG A 371 -11.15 -26.45 5.45
N ILE A 372 -12.21 -26.74 6.16
CA ILE A 372 -13.57 -26.44 5.72
C ILE A 372 -14.38 -25.93 6.91
N ILE A 373 -15.04 -24.79 6.73
CA ILE A 373 -16.03 -24.26 7.68
C ILE A 373 -17.42 -24.59 7.13
N VAL A 374 -18.30 -25.13 7.98
CA VAL A 374 -19.68 -25.51 7.64
C VAL A 374 -20.64 -24.57 8.35
N CYS A 375 -21.47 -23.87 7.59
CA CYS A 375 -22.45 -22.90 8.08
C CYS A 375 -23.84 -23.20 7.52
N ASP A 376 -24.86 -22.55 8.08
CA ASP A 376 -26.19 -22.54 7.48
C ASP A 376 -26.19 -21.96 6.06
N LEU A 377 -26.99 -22.54 5.17
CA LEU A 377 -27.18 -22.01 3.82
C LEU A 377 -28.22 -20.87 3.84
N MET A 378 -27.81 -19.71 3.33
CA MET A 378 -28.70 -18.56 3.13
C MET A 378 -29.40 -18.67 1.77
N LYS A 379 -30.69 -19.05 1.79
CA LYS A 379 -31.45 -19.44 0.60
C LYS A 379 -31.57 -18.35 -0.45
N ASN A 380 -31.60 -17.08 -0.03
CA ASN A 380 -31.74 -15.94 -0.93
C ASN A 380 -30.38 -15.34 -1.35
N GLY A 381 -29.25 -15.98 -1.04
CA GLY A 381 -27.94 -15.53 -1.50
C GLY A 381 -27.48 -14.23 -0.84
N SER A 382 -26.67 -13.43 -1.56
CA SER A 382 -26.10 -12.19 -1.03
C SER A 382 -26.91 -10.95 -1.44
N LEU A 383 -26.89 -9.91 -0.61
CA LEU A 383 -27.50 -8.62 -0.95
C LEU A 383 -26.96 -8.06 -2.27
N HIS A 384 -25.67 -8.25 -2.55
CA HIS A 384 -25.06 -7.85 -3.81
C HIS A 384 -25.78 -8.47 -5.03
N ASP A 385 -26.22 -9.72 -4.95
CA ASP A 385 -26.90 -10.40 -6.07
C ASP A 385 -28.30 -9.83 -6.33
N HIS A 386 -28.96 -9.31 -5.29
CA HIS A 386 -30.26 -8.63 -5.41
C HIS A 386 -30.14 -7.21 -5.93
N LEU A 387 -29.06 -6.50 -5.59
CA LEU A 387 -28.87 -5.10 -6.02
C LEU A 387 -28.23 -5.00 -7.41
N PHE A 388 -27.31 -5.91 -7.75
CA PHE A 388 -26.45 -5.80 -8.93
C PHE A 388 -26.40 -7.07 -9.78
N GLY A 389 -27.11 -8.12 -9.40
CA GLY A 389 -27.22 -9.34 -10.18
C GLY A 389 -28.23 -9.22 -11.32
N SER A 390 -28.46 -10.33 -12.03
CA SER A 390 -29.39 -10.40 -13.16
C SER A 390 -30.85 -10.55 -12.74
N GLN A 391 -31.18 -10.38 -11.45
CA GLN A 391 -32.55 -10.46 -10.96
C GLN A 391 -33.37 -9.29 -11.50
N LYS A 392 -34.60 -9.56 -11.96
CA LYS A 392 -35.47 -8.55 -12.58
C LYS A 392 -36.26 -7.74 -11.55
N GLU A 393 -36.49 -8.31 -10.37
CA GLU A 393 -37.33 -7.70 -9.33
C GLU A 393 -36.46 -6.98 -8.31
N LYS A 394 -36.79 -5.72 -8.04
CA LYS A 394 -36.13 -4.91 -7.02
C LYS A 394 -36.66 -5.28 -5.64
N LEU A 395 -35.79 -5.29 -4.63
CA LEU A 395 -36.21 -5.40 -3.23
C LEU A 395 -37.16 -4.25 -2.88
N SER A 396 -38.32 -4.59 -2.29
CA SER A 396 -39.27 -3.60 -1.79
C SER A 396 -38.70 -2.81 -0.61
N TRP A 397 -39.24 -1.63 -0.38
CA TRP A 397 -38.79 -0.76 0.70
C TRP A 397 -38.82 -1.42 2.09
N PRO A 398 -39.89 -2.13 2.50
CA PRO A 398 -39.90 -2.84 3.79
C PRO A 398 -38.78 -3.87 3.93
N VAL A 399 -38.44 -4.58 2.84
CA VAL A 399 -37.34 -5.55 2.84
C VAL A 399 -35.99 -4.83 2.97
N ARG A 400 -35.80 -3.70 2.30
CA ARG A 400 -34.58 -2.88 2.45
C ARG A 400 -34.41 -2.39 3.90
N GLN A 401 -35.48 -1.88 4.52
CA GLN A 401 -35.43 -1.45 5.93
C GLN A 401 -35.03 -2.61 6.86
N LYS A 402 -35.63 -3.78 6.64
CA LYS A 402 -35.34 -5.00 7.40
C LYS A 402 -33.86 -5.42 7.29
N ILE A 403 -33.31 -5.37 6.08
CA ILE A 403 -31.90 -5.70 5.82
C ILE A 403 -30.96 -4.69 6.49
N ALA A 404 -31.25 -3.39 6.38
CA ALA A 404 -30.48 -2.33 7.02
C ALA A 404 -30.44 -2.53 8.55
N LEU A 405 -31.61 -2.72 9.16
CA LEU A 405 -31.74 -2.89 10.60
C LEU A 405 -31.08 -4.18 11.08
N GLY A 406 -31.30 -5.31 10.40
CA GLY A 406 -30.68 -6.58 10.74
C GLY A 406 -29.15 -6.52 10.67
N THR A 407 -28.61 -5.90 9.62
CA THR A 407 -27.16 -5.69 9.49
C THR A 407 -26.64 -4.81 10.62
N ALA A 408 -27.34 -3.72 10.96
CA ALA A 408 -26.95 -2.83 12.04
C ALA A 408 -26.92 -3.52 13.40
N ARG A 409 -27.94 -4.33 13.72
CA ARG A 409 -28.00 -5.15 14.94
C ARG A 409 -26.88 -6.18 15.01
N GLY A 410 -26.57 -6.85 13.89
CA GLY A 410 -25.46 -7.79 13.81
C GLY A 410 -24.11 -7.13 14.13
N LEU A 411 -23.86 -5.94 13.59
CA LEU A 411 -22.64 -5.18 13.87
C LEU A 411 -22.59 -4.62 15.29
N ALA A 412 -23.71 -4.11 15.81
CA ALA A 412 -23.81 -3.66 17.20
C ALA A 412 -23.45 -4.79 18.18
N TYR A 413 -23.98 -5.99 17.93
CA TYR A 413 -23.61 -7.19 18.69
C TYR A 413 -22.10 -7.49 18.59
N LEU A 414 -21.48 -7.41 17.42
CA LEU A 414 -20.04 -7.65 17.29
C LEU A 414 -19.22 -6.62 18.09
N HIS A 415 -19.59 -5.35 18.04
CA HIS A 415 -18.83 -4.26 18.67
C HIS A 415 -18.97 -4.24 20.19
N TYR A 416 -20.19 -4.45 20.70
CA TYR A 416 -20.52 -4.22 22.12
C TYR A 416 -21.15 -5.42 22.82
N GLY A 417 -21.74 -6.37 22.08
CA GLY A 417 -22.36 -7.58 22.63
C GLY A 417 -21.40 -8.76 22.79
N ALA A 418 -20.35 -8.83 21.96
CA ALA A 418 -19.29 -9.82 22.06
C ALA A 418 -18.16 -9.35 23.00
N GLN A 419 -17.58 -10.26 23.78
CA GLN A 419 -16.42 -10.00 24.62
C GLN A 419 -15.31 -11.02 24.33
N PRO A 420 -14.11 -10.56 23.91
CA PRO A 420 -13.77 -9.18 23.53
C PRO A 420 -14.53 -8.71 22.28
N GLY A 421 -14.73 -7.40 22.14
CA GLY A 421 -15.44 -6.81 20.99
C GLY A 421 -14.75 -7.14 19.66
N ILE A 422 -15.50 -7.25 18.57
CA ILE A 422 -15.02 -7.77 17.29
C ILE A 422 -15.25 -6.74 16.18
N ILE A 423 -14.19 -6.35 15.47
CA ILE A 423 -14.27 -5.51 14.28
C ILE A 423 -14.25 -6.42 13.05
N HIS A 424 -15.29 -6.36 12.21
CA HIS A 424 -15.49 -7.26 11.07
C HIS A 424 -14.55 -6.96 9.91
N ARG A 425 -14.34 -5.68 9.59
CA ARG A 425 -13.36 -5.13 8.63
C ARG A 425 -13.62 -5.38 7.14
N ASP A 426 -14.53 -6.29 6.79
CA ASP A 426 -14.95 -6.53 5.39
C ASP A 426 -16.48 -6.50 5.21
N ILE A 427 -17.13 -5.46 5.73
CA ILE A 427 -18.55 -5.22 5.52
C ILE A 427 -18.78 -4.67 4.12
N LYS A 428 -19.62 -5.37 3.35
CA LYS A 428 -20.00 -5.05 1.96
C LYS A 428 -21.24 -5.86 1.59
N ALA A 429 -21.94 -5.45 0.53
CA ALA A 429 -23.17 -6.13 0.09
C ALA A 429 -23.00 -7.63 -0.20
N SER A 430 -21.81 -8.08 -0.65
CA SER A 430 -21.56 -9.52 -0.90
C SER A 430 -21.44 -10.36 0.37
N ASN A 431 -21.16 -9.71 1.51
CA ASN A 431 -20.99 -10.36 2.82
C ASN A 431 -22.24 -10.19 3.71
N ILE A 432 -23.30 -9.55 3.20
CA ILE A 432 -24.62 -9.55 3.83
C ILE A 432 -25.46 -10.58 3.09
N LEU A 433 -25.69 -11.72 3.74
CA LEU A 433 -26.49 -12.81 3.19
C LEU A 433 -27.93 -12.74 3.67
N LEU A 434 -28.85 -13.28 2.87
CA LEU A 434 -30.29 -13.23 3.13
C LEU A 434 -30.85 -14.63 3.33
N ASP A 435 -31.49 -14.85 4.49
CA ASP A 435 -32.19 -16.09 4.75
C ASP A 435 -33.52 -16.16 3.98
N GLU A 436 -34.28 -17.25 4.17
CA GLU A 436 -35.54 -17.49 3.47
C GLU A 436 -36.62 -16.41 3.69
N ARG A 437 -36.51 -15.62 4.76
CA ARG A 437 -37.44 -14.53 5.13
C ARG A 437 -36.84 -13.15 4.87
N PHE A 438 -35.76 -13.10 4.09
CA PHE A 438 -34.98 -11.90 3.80
C PHE A 438 -34.42 -11.23 5.06
N GLU A 439 -34.16 -11.99 6.14
CA GLU A 439 -33.39 -11.47 7.27
C GLU A 439 -31.91 -11.39 6.90
N ALA A 440 -31.27 -10.27 7.23
CA ALA A 440 -29.84 -10.08 7.00
C ALA A 440 -29.00 -10.92 7.98
N LYS A 441 -27.97 -11.58 7.43
CA LYS A 441 -26.94 -12.33 8.15
C LYS A 441 -25.55 -11.86 7.69
N VAL A 442 -24.78 -11.24 8.58
CA VAL A 442 -23.39 -10.86 8.29
C VAL A 442 -22.52 -12.12 8.24
N ALA A 443 -21.70 -12.21 7.20
CA ALA A 443 -20.86 -13.37 6.89
C ALA A 443 -19.40 -12.97 6.60
N ASP A 444 -18.52 -13.97 6.53
CA ASP A 444 -17.10 -13.86 6.15
C ASP A 444 -16.22 -13.11 7.18
N PHE A 445 -15.94 -13.78 8.29
CA PHE A 445 -15.11 -13.28 9.39
C PHE A 445 -13.59 -13.42 9.14
N GLY A 446 -13.17 -13.75 7.91
CA GLY A 446 -11.76 -14.06 7.61
C GLY A 446 -10.79 -12.88 7.83
N LEU A 447 -11.30 -11.65 7.88
CA LEU A 447 -10.51 -10.44 8.15
C LEU A 447 -10.73 -9.85 9.56
N ALA A 448 -11.68 -10.40 10.32
CA ALA A 448 -12.14 -9.84 11.58
C ALA A 448 -11.01 -9.78 12.64
N LYS A 449 -11.13 -8.90 13.62
CA LYS A 449 -10.17 -8.73 14.71
C LYS A 449 -10.87 -8.56 16.04
N PHE A 450 -10.37 -9.26 17.06
CA PHE A 450 -10.71 -8.98 18.44
C PHE A 450 -10.09 -7.66 18.89
N THR A 451 -10.86 -6.91 19.67
CA THR A 451 -10.53 -5.60 20.20
C THR A 451 -10.15 -5.77 21.67
N PRO A 452 -8.88 -5.55 22.05
CA PRO A 452 -8.48 -5.58 23.44
C PRO A 452 -9.23 -4.52 24.25
N GLU A 453 -9.57 -4.85 25.49
CA GLU A 453 -10.21 -3.89 26.39
C GLU A 453 -9.35 -2.63 26.58
N GLY A 454 -9.99 -1.46 26.56
CA GLY A 454 -9.33 -0.16 26.72
C GLY A 454 -8.52 0.34 25.52
N ALA A 455 -8.44 -0.42 24.42
CA ALA A 455 -7.79 0.04 23.20
C ALA A 455 -8.65 1.07 22.46
N THR A 456 -8.08 2.24 22.13
CA THR A 456 -8.76 3.27 21.33
C THR A 456 -8.78 2.95 19.84
N HIS A 457 -7.79 2.19 19.37
CA HIS A 457 -7.68 1.70 18.00
C HIS A 457 -6.70 0.53 17.93
N LEU A 458 -6.81 -0.25 16.85
CA LEU A 458 -5.87 -1.30 16.48
C LEU A 458 -4.99 -0.82 15.33
N SER A 459 -3.68 -0.74 15.54
CA SER A 459 -2.72 -0.50 14.47
C SER A 459 -2.46 -1.79 13.70
N THR A 460 -2.96 -1.90 12.46
CA THR A 460 -2.80 -3.11 11.65
C THR A 460 -2.66 -2.80 10.16
N ARG A 461 -2.08 -3.73 9.39
CA ARG A 461 -1.98 -3.62 7.93
C ARG A 461 -3.36 -3.39 7.35
N VAL A 462 -3.51 -2.47 6.39
CA VAL A 462 -4.79 -2.25 5.69
C VAL A 462 -5.23 -3.51 4.94
N ALA A 463 -6.46 -3.98 5.21
CA ALA A 463 -7.15 -5.00 4.42
C ALA A 463 -8.66 -4.74 4.46
N GLY A 464 -9.35 -5.16 3.41
CA GLY A 464 -10.77 -4.88 3.19
C GLY A 464 -11.02 -4.62 1.71
N THR A 465 -12.28 -4.36 1.35
CA THR A 465 -12.68 -4.15 -0.04
C THR A 465 -12.67 -2.66 -0.40
N MET A 466 -12.02 -2.31 -1.52
CA MET A 466 -11.96 -0.93 -2.02
C MET A 466 -13.38 -0.35 -2.21
N GLY A 467 -13.58 0.91 -1.78
CA GLY A 467 -14.89 1.56 -1.73
C GLY A 467 -15.60 1.43 -0.37
N TYR A 468 -15.26 0.41 0.43
CA TYR A 468 -15.84 0.19 1.77
C TYR A 468 -14.87 0.52 2.91
N VAL A 469 -13.56 0.60 2.62
CA VAL A 469 -12.52 0.88 3.62
C VAL A 469 -12.59 2.33 4.09
N ALA A 470 -12.67 2.53 5.40
CA ALA A 470 -12.72 3.86 6.01
C ALA A 470 -11.42 4.67 5.75
N PRO A 471 -11.50 6.00 5.56
CA PRO A 471 -10.34 6.83 5.21
C PRO A 471 -9.20 6.78 6.23
N GLU A 472 -9.49 6.89 7.52
CA GLU A 472 -8.49 6.85 8.58
C GLU A 472 -7.77 5.50 8.65
N TYR A 473 -8.50 4.42 8.34
CA TYR A 473 -7.93 3.09 8.29
C TYR A 473 -7.06 2.91 7.05
N ALA A 474 -7.50 3.40 5.89
CA ALA A 474 -6.70 3.38 4.66
C ALA A 474 -5.41 4.22 4.76
N LEU A 475 -5.49 5.40 5.38
CA LEU A 475 -4.39 6.36 5.45
C LEU A 475 -3.39 6.04 6.57
N TYR A 476 -3.87 5.63 7.75
CA TYR A 476 -3.04 5.49 8.94
C TYR A 476 -2.94 4.06 9.47
N GLY A 477 -3.70 3.11 8.91
CA GLY A 477 -3.78 1.75 9.44
C GLY A 477 -4.46 1.65 10.81
N GLN A 478 -5.18 2.70 11.22
CA GLN A 478 -5.92 2.75 12.48
C GLN A 478 -7.30 2.12 12.30
N LEU A 479 -7.46 0.90 12.79
CA LEU A 479 -8.71 0.15 12.73
C LEU A 479 -9.51 0.37 14.03
N THR A 480 -10.79 0.72 13.90
CA THR A 480 -11.73 0.90 15.02
C THR A 480 -13.08 0.28 14.65
N GLU A 481 -13.98 0.16 15.61
CA GLU A 481 -15.38 -0.21 15.37
C GLU A 481 -16.07 0.80 14.43
N ARG A 482 -15.64 2.07 14.45
CA ARG A 482 -16.10 3.12 13.53
C ARG A 482 -15.67 2.89 12.08
N SER A 483 -14.69 2.01 11.83
CA SER A 483 -14.35 1.59 10.48
C SER A 483 -15.45 0.71 9.87
N ASP A 484 -16.07 -0.19 10.66
CA ASP A 484 -17.23 -0.97 10.22
C ASP A 484 -18.47 -0.07 10.04
N VAL A 485 -18.65 0.96 10.87
CA VAL A 485 -19.73 1.95 10.71
C VAL A 485 -19.65 2.64 9.34
N TYR A 486 -18.44 3.00 8.90
CA TYR A 486 -18.23 3.57 7.58
C TYR A 486 -18.66 2.60 6.47
N SER A 487 -18.18 1.36 6.55
CA SER A 487 -18.54 0.31 5.59
C SER A 487 -20.05 0.02 5.56
N PHE A 488 -20.72 0.04 6.73
CA PHE A 488 -22.17 -0.05 6.83
C PHE A 488 -22.86 1.13 6.13
N GLY A 489 -22.38 2.37 6.33
CA GLY A 489 -22.90 3.54 5.63
C GLY A 489 -22.82 3.41 4.11
N VAL A 490 -21.73 2.83 3.59
CA VAL A 490 -21.59 2.49 2.17
C VAL A 490 -22.65 1.48 1.74
N VAL A 491 -22.80 0.35 2.47
CA VAL A 491 -23.82 -0.66 2.17
C VAL A 491 -25.24 -0.07 2.20
N LEU A 492 -25.51 0.84 3.14
CA LEU A 492 -26.81 1.51 3.23
C LEU A 492 -27.05 2.43 2.03
N LEU A 493 -26.03 3.13 1.53
CA LEU A 493 -26.12 3.89 0.28
C LEU A 493 -26.35 2.98 -0.93
N GLU A 494 -25.69 1.83 -1.02
CA GLU A 494 -25.94 0.84 -2.08
C GLU A 494 -27.40 0.36 -2.04
N LEU A 495 -27.89 0.05 -0.83
CA LEU A 495 -29.25 -0.39 -0.60
C LEU A 495 -30.30 0.68 -0.93
N LEU A 496 -30.01 1.96 -0.73
CA LEU A 496 -30.93 3.07 -1.03
C LEU A 496 -30.93 3.46 -2.51
N SER A 497 -29.76 3.47 -3.14
CA SER A 497 -29.55 4.05 -4.47
C SER A 497 -29.48 3.04 -5.61
N GLY A 498 -29.28 1.76 -5.31
CA GLY A 498 -28.98 0.75 -6.33
C GLY A 498 -27.66 1.01 -7.08
N LYS A 499 -26.77 1.86 -6.53
CA LYS A 499 -25.44 2.14 -7.09
C LYS A 499 -24.37 1.38 -6.33
N LYS A 500 -23.33 0.93 -7.03
CA LYS A 500 -22.16 0.27 -6.42
C LYS A 500 -21.32 1.28 -5.63
N ALA A 501 -20.58 0.78 -4.63
CA ALA A 501 -19.64 1.58 -3.83
C ALA A 501 -18.66 2.43 -4.66
N LEU A 502 -18.20 1.88 -5.80
CA LEU A 502 -17.41 2.58 -6.82
C LEU A 502 -18.27 2.77 -8.07
N ILE A 503 -18.57 4.01 -8.40
CA ILE A 503 -19.30 4.43 -9.60
C ILE A 503 -18.26 4.64 -10.71
N VAL A 504 -18.21 3.72 -11.67
CA VAL A 504 -17.35 3.83 -12.85
C VAL A 504 -18.21 4.27 -14.02
N SER A 505 -17.94 5.46 -14.55
CA SER A 505 -18.47 5.90 -15.85
C SER A 505 -17.38 5.70 -16.90
N GLU A 506 -17.75 5.35 -18.14
CA GLU A 506 -16.80 5.15 -19.24
C GLU A 506 -16.03 6.44 -19.60
N GLU A 507 -16.56 7.60 -19.22
CA GLU A 507 -16.03 8.92 -19.60
C GLU A 507 -15.47 9.75 -18.42
N SER A 508 -15.62 9.29 -17.17
CA SER A 508 -15.19 10.05 -15.98
C SER A 508 -14.31 9.24 -15.03
N GLN A 509 -13.57 9.94 -14.18
CA GLN A 509 -12.85 9.28 -13.08
C GLN A 509 -13.84 8.50 -12.18
N PRO A 510 -13.41 7.35 -11.61
CA PRO A 510 -14.23 6.60 -10.67
C PRO A 510 -14.62 7.49 -9.49
N ALA A 511 -15.93 7.57 -9.20
CA ALA A 511 -16.45 8.33 -8.07
C ALA A 511 -16.93 7.39 -6.96
N LEU A 512 -16.76 7.78 -5.70
CA LEU A 512 -17.31 7.02 -4.57
C LEU A 512 -18.80 7.34 -4.42
N VAL A 513 -19.61 6.31 -4.12
CA VAL A 513 -21.04 6.51 -3.83
C VAL A 513 -21.26 7.47 -2.66
N THR A 514 -20.32 7.49 -1.71
CA THR A 514 -20.33 8.36 -0.52
C THR A 514 -20.17 9.83 -0.88
N ASP A 515 -19.33 10.17 -1.87
CA ASP A 515 -19.12 11.53 -2.32
C ASP A 515 -20.28 12.03 -3.18
N TRP A 516 -20.81 11.15 -4.04
CA TRP A 516 -22.00 11.43 -4.83
C TRP A 516 -23.22 11.72 -3.93
N ALA A 517 -23.51 10.85 -2.96
CA ALA A 517 -24.64 11.02 -2.04
C ALA A 517 -24.49 12.30 -1.20
N TRP A 518 -23.28 12.58 -0.71
CA TRP A 518 -23.01 13.82 0.03
C TRP A 518 -23.28 15.07 -0.80
N SER A 519 -22.88 15.07 -2.08
CA SER A 519 -23.12 16.20 -3.00
C SER A 519 -24.62 16.52 -3.15
N LEU A 520 -25.48 15.49 -3.15
CA LEU A 520 -26.93 15.66 -3.20
C LEU A 520 -27.51 16.15 -1.88
N VAL A 521 -27.11 15.54 -0.75
CA VAL A 521 -27.56 15.97 0.59
C VAL A 521 -27.20 17.43 0.86
N ARG A 522 -25.98 17.85 0.54
CA ARG A 522 -25.52 19.25 0.68
C ARG A 522 -26.35 20.23 -0.14
N LYS A 523 -26.96 19.80 -1.24
CA LYS A 523 -27.85 20.61 -2.10
C LYS A 523 -29.31 20.57 -1.66
N GLY A 524 -29.64 19.93 -0.53
CA GLY A 524 -31.02 19.71 -0.08
C GLY A 524 -31.80 18.73 -0.96
N LYS A 525 -31.08 17.84 -1.67
CA LYS A 525 -31.63 16.89 -2.64
C LYS A 525 -31.47 15.44 -2.17
N ALA A 526 -31.61 15.19 -0.86
CA ALA A 526 -31.38 13.87 -0.26
C ALA A 526 -32.23 12.77 -0.92
N LEU A 527 -33.48 13.07 -1.30
CA LEU A 527 -34.38 12.13 -1.96
C LEU A 527 -33.89 11.69 -3.35
N GLU A 528 -33.04 12.47 -4.04
CA GLU A 528 -32.45 12.06 -5.33
C GLU A 528 -31.42 10.92 -5.17
N VAL A 529 -31.07 10.55 -3.93
CA VAL A 529 -30.26 9.35 -3.65
C VAL A 529 -31.08 8.07 -3.82
N ILE A 530 -32.40 8.14 -3.62
CA ILE A 530 -33.27 6.97 -3.63
C ILE A 530 -33.43 6.43 -5.06
N GLU A 531 -33.32 5.11 -5.21
CA GLU A 531 -33.49 4.44 -6.48
C GLU A 531 -34.95 4.54 -6.99
N ASP A 532 -35.11 4.87 -8.27
CA ASP A 532 -36.43 4.88 -8.91
C ASP A 532 -37.04 3.47 -8.99
N GLY A 533 -38.35 3.38 -8.79
CA GLY A 533 -39.12 2.15 -8.97
C GLY A 533 -38.95 1.10 -7.86
N ILE A 534 -38.53 1.51 -6.65
CA ILE A 534 -38.60 0.64 -5.47
C ILE A 534 -40.08 0.35 -5.15
N PRO A 535 -40.50 -0.93 -5.06
CA PRO A 535 -41.85 -1.28 -4.65
C PRO A 535 -42.16 -0.85 -3.20
N GLU A 536 -43.42 -0.48 -2.94
CA GLU A 536 -43.93 -0.15 -1.60
C GLU A 536 -43.15 0.98 -0.92
N LEU A 537 -42.73 1.99 -1.70
CA LEU A 537 -41.93 3.10 -1.20
C LEU A 537 -42.60 3.81 -0.02
N GLY A 538 -41.84 4.02 1.05
CA GLY A 538 -42.32 4.66 2.27
C GLY A 538 -42.45 6.19 2.17
N PRO A 539 -42.85 6.84 3.27
CA PRO A 539 -42.92 8.30 3.38
C PRO A 539 -41.57 8.98 3.11
N GLN A 540 -41.60 10.17 2.50
CA GLN A 540 -40.39 10.90 2.09
C GLN A 540 -39.47 11.26 3.27
N ASP A 541 -40.04 11.64 4.40
CA ASP A 541 -39.31 11.95 5.64
C ASP A 541 -38.52 10.74 6.15
N ILE A 542 -39.09 9.54 6.06
CA ILE A 542 -38.42 8.29 6.43
C ILE A 542 -37.31 7.94 5.45
N LEU A 543 -37.54 8.12 4.14
CA LEU A 543 -36.51 7.90 3.11
C LEU A 543 -35.33 8.84 3.30
N GLU A 544 -35.60 10.14 3.47
CA GLU A 544 -34.59 11.16 3.72
C GLU A 544 -33.81 10.84 5.00
N LYS A 545 -34.50 10.44 6.07
CA LYS A 545 -33.87 9.98 7.32
C LYS A 545 -32.85 8.86 7.06
N TYR A 546 -33.20 7.85 6.27
CA TYR A 546 -32.27 6.75 5.94
C TYR A 546 -31.05 7.23 5.14
N VAL A 547 -31.23 8.16 4.20
CA VAL A 547 -30.12 8.77 3.44
C VAL A 547 -29.18 9.53 4.38
N LEU A 548 -29.72 10.31 5.32
CA LEU A 548 -28.95 11.07 6.29
C LEU A 548 -28.16 10.15 7.23
N ILE A 549 -28.76 9.05 7.72
CA ILE A 549 -28.04 8.03 8.49
C ILE A 549 -26.89 7.44 7.67
N ALA A 550 -27.13 7.08 6.41
CA ALA A 550 -26.11 6.50 5.55
C ALA A 550 -24.91 7.43 5.33
N VAL A 551 -25.18 8.72 5.10
CA VAL A 551 -24.17 9.77 4.92
C VAL A 551 -23.40 10.06 6.21
N LEU A 552 -24.08 10.04 7.36
CA LEU A 552 -23.47 10.22 8.67
C LEU A 552 -22.57 9.03 9.05
N CYS A 553 -23.02 7.79 8.81
CA CYS A 553 -22.22 6.59 8.99
C CYS A 553 -20.97 6.59 8.09
N SER A 554 -21.11 7.03 6.84
CA SER A 554 -20.02 7.12 5.85
C SER A 554 -19.22 8.43 5.90
N HIS A 555 -19.28 9.17 7.01
CA HIS A 555 -18.57 10.43 7.14
C HIS A 555 -17.04 10.21 7.19
N PRO A 556 -16.21 11.01 6.50
CA PRO A 556 -14.75 10.80 6.50
C PRO A 556 -14.09 10.98 7.87
N GLN A 557 -14.59 11.88 8.73
CA GLN A 557 -14.11 12.03 10.11
C GLN A 557 -14.71 10.97 11.02
N LEU A 558 -13.83 10.28 11.74
CA LEU A 558 -14.17 9.20 12.68
C LEU A 558 -15.12 9.65 13.81
N TYR A 559 -14.91 10.83 14.39
CA TYR A 559 -15.70 11.34 15.51
C TYR A 559 -17.15 11.68 15.13
N ALA A 560 -17.41 11.98 13.86
CA ALA A 560 -18.73 12.34 13.37
C ALA A 560 -19.64 11.10 13.22
N ARG A 561 -19.05 9.91 13.07
CA ARG A 561 -19.82 8.67 12.89
C ARG A 561 -20.51 8.30 14.20
N PRO A 562 -21.73 7.78 14.17
CA PRO A 562 -22.38 7.18 15.34
C PRO A 562 -21.74 5.83 15.71
N THR A 563 -22.07 5.30 16.87
CA THR A 563 -21.87 3.87 17.18
C THR A 563 -22.96 3.03 16.50
N MET A 564 -22.75 1.73 16.32
CA MET A 564 -23.79 0.88 15.72
C MET A 564 -25.06 0.76 16.58
N ASP A 565 -24.97 0.84 17.91
CA ASP A 565 -26.15 0.93 18.79
C ASP A 565 -26.96 2.21 18.53
N GLN A 566 -26.27 3.35 18.36
CA GLN A 566 -26.94 4.60 17.98
C GLN A 566 -27.59 4.49 16.61
N VAL A 567 -26.95 3.81 15.65
CA VAL A 567 -27.53 3.54 14.32
C VAL A 567 -28.79 2.70 14.43
N VAL A 568 -28.78 1.62 15.20
CA VAL A 568 -29.97 0.78 15.44
C VAL A 568 -31.10 1.63 16.01
N LYS A 569 -30.81 2.43 17.03
CA LYS A 569 -31.81 3.34 17.65
C LYS A 569 -32.37 4.34 16.64
N MET A 570 -31.52 4.95 15.81
CA MET A 570 -31.96 5.89 14.78
C MET A 570 -32.83 5.21 13.71
N LEU A 571 -32.56 3.96 13.35
CA LEU A 571 -33.35 3.20 12.36
C LEU A 571 -34.70 2.72 12.90
N GLU A 572 -34.81 2.47 14.21
CA GLU A 572 -36.03 1.95 14.86
C GLU A 572 -36.97 3.04 15.37
N THR A 573 -36.42 4.16 15.83
CA THR A 573 -37.20 5.23 16.48
C THR A 573 -37.52 6.37 15.50
N GLU A 574 -38.44 7.25 15.87
CA GLU A 574 -38.68 8.52 15.16
C GLU A 574 -37.75 9.66 15.63
N GLU A 575 -36.70 9.35 16.41
CA GLU A 575 -35.76 10.38 16.90
C GLU A 575 -35.07 11.13 15.75
N SER A 576 -34.80 12.41 16.01
CA SER A 576 -34.10 13.30 15.07
C SER A 576 -32.63 12.90 14.94
N ILE A 577 -32.11 13.00 13.71
CA ILE A 577 -30.72 12.69 13.41
C ILE A 577 -29.85 13.87 13.87
N PRO A 578 -28.68 13.63 14.49
CA PRO A 578 -27.72 14.69 14.76
C PRO A 578 -27.35 15.46 13.49
N THR A 579 -27.10 16.76 13.63
CA THR A 579 -26.61 17.58 12.51
C THR A 579 -25.33 16.97 11.95
N ILE A 580 -25.32 16.70 10.64
CA ILE A 580 -24.16 16.12 9.97
C ILE A 580 -23.09 17.21 9.82
N PRO A 581 -21.88 17.04 10.38
CA PRO A 581 -20.79 17.98 10.20
C PRO A 581 -20.44 18.15 8.71
N GLU A 582 -19.88 19.31 8.34
CA GLU A 582 -19.36 19.50 6.99
C GLU A 582 -18.19 18.56 6.71
N ARG A 583 -18.18 17.99 5.50
CA ARG A 583 -17.08 17.11 5.06
C ARG A 583 -15.87 17.96 4.67
N PRO A 584 -14.64 17.51 5.01
CA PRO A 584 -13.43 18.16 4.56
C PRO A 584 -13.32 17.94 3.05
N ILE A 585 -12.74 18.93 2.36
CA ILE A 585 -12.57 18.90 0.91
C ILE A 585 -11.73 17.66 0.54
N PRO A 586 -12.23 16.75 -0.33
CA PRO A 586 -11.44 15.60 -0.78
C PRO A 586 -10.12 16.04 -1.41
N LEU A 587 -9.06 15.24 -1.25
CA LEU A 587 -7.76 15.47 -1.92
C LEU A 587 -7.86 15.48 -3.46
N VAL A 588 -8.95 14.95 -4.02
CA VAL A 588 -9.24 14.88 -5.46
C VAL A 588 -10.33 15.90 -5.86
N ALA A 589 -10.71 16.81 -4.96
CA ALA A 589 -11.74 17.82 -5.24
C ALA A 589 -11.33 18.71 -6.42
N GLN A 590 -12.28 18.98 -7.32
CA GLN A 590 -12.09 19.90 -8.44
C GLN A 590 -12.23 21.35 -7.96
N LEU A 591 -11.78 22.31 -8.78
CA LEU A 591 -11.81 23.74 -8.45
C LEU A 591 -13.21 24.23 -8.01
N ASP A 592 -14.27 23.74 -8.65
CA ASP A 592 -15.66 24.08 -8.34
C ASP A 592 -16.12 23.59 -6.95
N ASP A 593 -15.55 22.49 -6.46
CA ASP A 593 -15.82 21.95 -5.12
C ASP A 593 -15.07 22.74 -4.05
N ILE A 594 -13.87 23.23 -4.38
CA ILE A 594 -13.06 24.11 -3.53
C ILE A 594 -13.75 25.47 -3.38
N GLU A 595 -14.20 26.07 -4.48
CA GLU A 595 -14.85 27.38 -4.49
C GLU A 595 -16.19 27.38 -3.72
N ARG A 596 -17.00 26.32 -3.85
CA ARG A 596 -18.22 26.17 -3.04
C ARG A 596 -17.96 25.95 -1.56
N SER A 597 -16.93 25.18 -1.20
CA SER A 597 -16.57 24.94 0.21
C SER A 597 -15.99 26.19 0.88
N ALA A 598 -15.31 27.05 0.10
CA ALA A 598 -14.88 28.37 0.55
C ALA A 598 -16.06 29.33 0.74
N SER A 599 -17.08 29.23 -0.11
CA SER A 599 -18.29 30.05 -0.06
C SER A 599 -19.18 29.75 1.16
N SER A 600 -19.30 28.47 1.57
CA SER A 600 -20.04 28.07 2.77
C SER A 600 -19.29 28.38 4.08
N SER A 601 -17.96 28.44 4.04
CA SER A 601 -17.15 28.84 5.20
C SER A 601 -17.22 30.34 5.52
N TRP A 602 -17.72 31.17 4.60
CA TRP A 602 -17.79 32.63 4.79
C TRP A 602 -19.08 33.11 5.48
N SER A 603 -20.06 32.25 5.74
CA SER A 603 -21.33 32.65 6.38
C SER A 603 -21.44 32.34 7.87
N GLY A 604 -20.32 32.12 8.59
CA GLY A 604 -20.30 31.93 10.04
C GLY A 604 -19.22 32.79 10.70
N GLN A 605 -19.62 33.68 11.60
CA GLN A 605 -18.80 34.71 12.25
C GLN A 605 -17.47 34.21 12.86
N LEU A 606 -16.42 35.01 12.60
CA LEU A 606 -15.14 35.02 13.30
C LEU A 606 -15.29 35.01 14.84
N SER A 607 -14.57 34.13 15.52
CA SER A 607 -14.03 34.38 16.86
C SER A 607 -12.72 33.61 17.08
N SER A 608 -11.77 34.31 17.71
CA SER A 608 -10.32 34.12 17.78
C SER A 608 -9.82 32.87 18.56
N PRO A 609 -8.52 32.51 18.49
CA PRO A 609 -7.97 31.25 18.96
C PRO A 609 -7.67 31.29 20.46
N ALA A 610 -8.21 30.32 21.21
CA ALA A 610 -7.76 30.02 22.57
C ALA A 610 -7.73 28.50 22.79
N GLY A 611 -6.50 28.01 22.99
CA GLY A 611 -6.08 26.84 23.74
C GLY A 611 -7.02 25.67 23.97
N TYR A 612 -6.53 24.49 23.60
CA TYR A 612 -6.84 23.21 24.23
C TYR A 612 -7.07 23.36 25.75
N ARG A 613 -8.27 23.02 26.22
CA ARG A 613 -8.50 22.57 27.59
C ARG A 613 -9.42 21.36 27.60
N THR A 614 -8.84 20.26 28.08
CA THR A 614 -9.50 19.05 28.56
C THR A 614 -10.53 19.43 29.63
N TYR A 615 -11.77 18.98 29.51
CA TYR A 615 -12.74 19.06 30.60
C TYR A 615 -13.32 17.69 30.89
N MET A 616 -12.95 17.21 32.09
CA MET A 616 -13.66 16.21 32.87
C MET A 616 -15.03 16.76 33.24
N LEU A 617 -16.02 15.87 33.28
CA LEU A 617 -17.36 16.13 33.79
C LEU A 617 -17.28 16.50 35.28
N GLU A 618 -17.80 17.66 35.66
CA GLU A 618 -18.25 17.88 37.04
C GLU A 618 -19.59 18.61 37.01
N ASN A 619 -20.53 18.04 37.76
CA ASN A 619 -21.91 18.45 37.90
C ASN A 619 -22.01 19.81 38.58
N ASP A 620 -22.96 20.65 38.16
CA ASP A 620 -23.49 21.70 39.03
C ASP A 620 -25.03 21.77 38.93
N HIS A 621 -25.66 21.63 40.09
CA HIS A 621 -27.03 22.05 40.35
C HIS A 621 -27.02 23.51 40.88
N PRO A 622 -28.11 24.28 40.70
CA PRO A 622 -28.12 25.71 40.99
C PRO A 622 -28.35 26.01 42.48
N SER A 623 -27.72 27.10 42.90
CA SER A 623 -27.75 27.68 44.25
C SER A 623 -29.05 28.41 44.59
N SER A 624 -29.45 28.37 45.87
CA SER A 624 -30.09 29.52 46.51
C SER A 624 -29.95 29.52 48.05
N HIS A 625 -29.63 30.71 48.56
CA HIS A 625 -29.95 31.32 49.86
C HIS A 625 -29.21 30.97 51.19
N GLN A 626 -28.62 32.06 51.71
CA GLN A 626 -28.67 32.61 53.08
C GLN A 626 -27.70 32.11 54.18
N ALA A 627 -26.74 33.00 54.45
CA ALA A 627 -26.52 33.73 55.71
C ALA A 627 -25.89 33.03 56.95
N ARG A 628 -24.92 33.80 57.50
CA ARG A 628 -24.43 33.92 58.90
C ARG A 628 -23.32 32.98 59.41
N SER A 629 -22.17 33.64 59.62
CA SER A 629 -21.24 33.58 60.77
C SER A 629 -21.22 32.33 61.66
N SER A 630 -20.06 31.71 61.82
CA SER A 630 -19.20 31.91 63.01
C SER A 630 -18.02 30.92 63.03
N SER A 631 -16.96 31.40 63.68
CA SER A 631 -15.72 30.77 64.15
C SER A 631 -15.70 29.26 64.42
N GLY A 632 -14.54 28.63 64.16
CA GLY A 632 -14.16 27.37 64.77
C GLY A 632 -12.77 26.88 64.34
N HIS A 633 -11.77 27.14 65.18
CA HIS A 633 -10.47 26.46 65.21
C HIS A 633 -10.61 24.93 65.14
N MET A 634 -9.66 24.21 64.54
CA MET A 634 -8.52 23.59 65.26
C MET A 634 -7.71 22.65 64.36
N GLU A 635 -6.40 22.61 64.65
CA GLU A 635 -5.31 21.87 64.04
C GLU A 635 -5.49 20.33 64.06
N ALA A 636 -4.80 19.61 63.15
CA ALA A 636 -3.66 18.77 63.54
C ALA A 636 -3.00 18.07 62.33
N ARG A 637 -1.71 17.81 62.52
CA ARG A 637 -0.66 17.37 61.60
C ARG A 637 -0.53 15.85 61.47
N PHE A 638 0.03 15.44 60.32
CA PHE A 638 0.99 14.34 60.06
C PHE A 638 0.71 12.93 60.61
N SER A 639 0.76 11.91 59.74
CA SER A 639 1.97 11.10 59.56
C SER A 639 1.76 10.01 58.50
N SER A 640 2.84 9.77 57.76
CA SER A 640 3.11 8.64 56.87
C SER A 640 2.91 7.28 57.54
N ASP A 641 2.40 6.30 56.80
CA ASP A 641 3.11 5.03 56.68
C ASP A 641 2.76 4.26 55.40
N SER A 642 3.73 3.46 54.99
CA SER A 642 3.85 2.72 53.75
C SER A 642 3.67 1.21 53.99
N ARG A 643 2.92 0.52 53.12
CA ARG A 643 3.27 -0.74 52.41
C ARG A 643 2.04 -1.56 51.95
N PRO A 644 2.25 -2.48 50.96
CA PRO A 644 1.23 -2.91 50.01
C PRO A 644 0.57 -4.23 50.41
N VAL A 645 -0.57 -4.51 49.77
CA VAL A 645 -1.22 -5.83 49.82
C VAL A 645 -1.44 -6.30 48.39
N GLU A 646 -0.68 -7.34 48.02
CA GLU A 646 -1.07 -8.32 47.00
C GLU A 646 -2.35 -9.03 47.46
N LEU A 647 -3.28 -9.32 46.55
CA LEU A 647 -3.62 -10.70 46.18
C LEU A 647 -4.86 -10.77 45.28
N LEU A 648 -4.68 -11.64 44.28
CA LEU A 648 -5.64 -12.40 43.46
C LEU A 648 -6.21 -11.73 42.21
#